data_AF-A0A9C9EMN6-F1
#
_entry.id   AF-A0A9C9EMN6-F1
#
_cell.length_a   1.000
_cell.length_b   1.000
_cell.length_c   1.000
_cell.angle_alpha   90.00
_cell.angle_beta   90.00
_cell.angle_gamma   90.00
#
_symmetry.space_group_name_H-M   'P 1'
#
loop_
_entity.id
_entity.type
_entity.pdbx_description
1 polymer ?
#
loop_
_entity_poly.entity_id
_entity_poly.type
_entity_poly.pdbx_seq_one_letter_code
_entity_poly.pdbx_strand_id
1 'polypeptide(L)'
;MNNTAVAFLWHFHQPIYSKPEDCTLPLPWVRLHCLKDYLDMLKHVQKFPGIEVTFNFSPSLLLQINDYKNDRCTDEQFLLFKKRAEELTIEEKKNILRDFFLANWEQMIEVNNRYFSLLLKRGKNIVEDELISIAQTFTVDEFRDLQIWANLVWIDPLFRSEIEDLYKKGKNFTEGDKERVIQVEKKLITSVIGEYKKAFESGQIEISTSPLYHPVLPLLINNNLARISNPNCVIPFDFNFPDDAKEQISRAIQVFEDFFGRKPKGLWPPEGGVCEELIPLLSELGIKWVATDEEILSRSLQQSFRRDEYGIPNRPELLYKPWKFGDIKIVFRDRVLSDSIRFRYSDRDQIEAAEDLTARVVRIKNSLPNFDRFIIPIILDGENGWESYVNDGTEFLDALYANLLKEKITTTTISRFIEEGEVKNELFSLFPGSWAGANFNIWIGHKEDQDAWLIVKTIREKLVRKNITDKEIWERFYVLEGSDWYWWFGGELYSPVAEIFDELFRMNALWIYKKIDEEPPPELFTPIKKPAEALTIQPDDKMTPEIDGIVTHFYEWHHAGRIDVRRIGGTMHRFAGLFSSIYCGFDDENLYIRFDVETQHAAEYEYKIKFYKPTKVEFILGKNQGIRYRIDKIGEAAIPLSMFLSKSGSTTEFMLSAHKRDIEIDRTPLLKFMIDLKEVKLYNWSA
;
A
#
# COMPACT_ATOMS: atom_id res chain seq x y z
N MET A 1 -26.06 -12.09 30.75
CA MET A 1 -25.95 -10.89 29.91
C MET A 1 -24.86 -11.17 28.89
N ASN A 2 -25.00 -10.74 27.64
CA ASN A 2 -23.89 -10.79 26.68
C ASN A 2 -22.83 -9.81 27.17
N ASN A 3 -21.71 -10.30 27.68
CA ASN A 3 -20.66 -9.47 28.26
C ASN A 3 -19.49 -9.23 27.28
N THR A 4 -19.56 -9.76 26.07
CA THR A 4 -18.56 -9.59 25.01
C THR A 4 -19.20 -8.95 23.78
N ALA A 5 -18.57 -7.92 23.24
CA ALA A 5 -18.96 -7.26 22.00
C ALA A 5 -17.81 -7.20 20.99
N VAL A 6 -18.12 -7.22 19.70
CA VAL A 6 -17.16 -6.97 18.61
C VAL A 6 -17.22 -5.51 18.21
N ALA A 7 -16.07 -4.86 18.07
CA ALA A 7 -15.98 -3.48 17.61
C ALA A 7 -15.16 -3.42 16.33
N PHE A 8 -15.82 -3.11 15.22
CA PHE A 8 -15.15 -2.85 13.95
C PHE A 8 -14.70 -1.39 13.88
N LEU A 9 -13.46 -1.15 13.44
CA LEU A 9 -12.97 0.15 13.03
C LEU A 9 -12.38 0.04 11.61
N TRP A 10 -13.08 0.60 10.64
CA TRP A 10 -12.61 0.74 9.26
C TRP A 10 -11.95 2.11 9.09
N HIS A 11 -10.64 2.11 8.85
CA HIS A 11 -9.85 3.32 8.71
C HIS A 11 -9.71 3.75 7.25
N PHE A 12 -10.29 4.90 6.90
CA PHE A 12 -10.20 5.48 5.57
C PHE A 12 -9.19 6.61 5.51
N HIS A 13 -8.19 6.46 4.65
CA HIS A 13 -7.12 7.42 4.52
C HIS A 13 -6.64 7.59 3.08
N GLN A 14 -6.34 8.83 2.71
CA GLN A 14 -5.54 9.12 1.53
C GLN A 14 -4.59 10.29 1.84
N PRO A 15 -3.32 10.24 1.40
CA PRO A 15 -2.40 11.35 1.49
C PRO A 15 -2.84 12.51 0.59
N ILE A 16 -2.26 13.69 0.81
CA ILE A 16 -2.44 14.83 -0.10
C ILE A 16 -1.65 14.59 -1.38
N TYR A 17 -2.34 14.32 -2.47
CA TYR A 17 -1.72 14.12 -3.78
C TYR A 17 -1.42 15.43 -4.52
N SER A 18 -1.96 16.56 -4.06
CA SER A 18 -1.81 17.85 -4.77
C SER A 18 -0.37 18.36 -4.72
N LYS A 19 0.16 18.71 -5.89
CA LYS A 19 1.37 19.53 -5.97
C LYS A 19 1.04 20.95 -5.46
N PRO A 20 2.04 21.71 -4.96
CA PRO A 20 1.80 23.10 -4.64
C PRO A 20 1.26 23.87 -5.86
N GLU A 21 0.19 24.65 -5.65
CA GLU A 21 -0.46 25.48 -6.68
C GLU A 21 -1.12 24.72 -7.85
N ASP A 22 -1.15 23.38 -7.83
CA ASP A 22 -1.80 22.55 -8.85
C ASP A 22 -2.88 21.66 -8.22
N CYS A 23 -4.09 21.75 -8.77
CA CYS A 23 -5.24 20.98 -8.33
C CYS A 23 -5.46 19.69 -9.15
N THR A 24 -4.53 19.37 -10.05
CA THR A 24 -4.49 18.12 -10.80
C THR A 24 -3.64 17.10 -10.05
N LEU A 25 -4.29 16.07 -9.52
CA LEU A 25 -3.66 15.00 -8.77
C LEU A 25 -2.96 14.03 -9.74
N PRO A 26 -1.70 13.62 -9.47
CA PRO A 26 -0.99 12.65 -10.29
C PRO A 26 -1.59 11.23 -10.17
N LEU A 27 -2.34 10.97 -9.10
CA LEU A 27 -2.91 9.65 -8.81
C LEU A 27 -4.43 9.74 -8.62
N PRO A 28 -5.19 8.75 -9.13
CA PRO A 28 -6.65 8.79 -9.14
C PRO A 28 -7.30 8.22 -7.88
N TRP A 29 -6.52 7.83 -6.86
CA TRP A 29 -6.97 6.99 -5.75
C TRP A 29 -8.14 7.57 -4.95
N VAL A 30 -8.12 8.88 -4.64
CA VAL A 30 -9.26 9.53 -3.96
C VAL A 30 -10.55 9.36 -4.76
N ARG A 31 -10.50 9.56 -6.08
CA ARG A 31 -11.68 9.42 -6.95
C ARG A 31 -12.11 7.97 -7.04
N LEU A 32 -11.19 7.05 -7.31
CA LEU A 32 -11.50 5.64 -7.55
C LEU A 32 -12.03 4.94 -6.30
N HIS A 33 -11.44 5.16 -5.12
CA HIS A 33 -11.94 4.60 -3.86
C HIS A 33 -13.32 5.16 -3.48
N CYS A 34 -13.68 6.40 -3.88
CA CYS A 34 -15.05 6.89 -3.70
C CYS A 34 -16.12 6.07 -4.46
N LEU A 35 -15.71 5.30 -5.48
CA LEU A 35 -16.63 4.52 -6.30
C LEU A 35 -16.92 3.13 -5.72
N LYS A 36 -16.12 2.66 -4.75
CA LYS A 36 -16.19 1.28 -4.27
C LYS A 36 -15.63 0.94 -2.88
N ASP A 37 -14.99 1.86 -2.14
CA ASP A 37 -14.38 1.52 -0.84
C ASP A 37 -14.93 2.33 0.34
N TYR A 38 -15.88 3.23 0.07
CA TYR A 38 -16.43 4.11 1.09
C TYR A 38 -17.94 3.92 1.23
N LEU A 39 -18.73 4.25 0.21
CA LEU A 39 -20.19 4.28 0.35
C LEU A 39 -20.81 2.88 0.43
N ASP A 40 -20.29 1.94 -0.35
CA ASP A 40 -20.58 0.50 -0.36
C ASP A 40 -20.47 -0.11 1.04
N MET A 41 -19.36 0.10 1.76
CA MET A 41 -19.16 -0.40 3.13
C MET A 41 -20.27 0.06 4.07
N LEU A 42 -20.69 1.32 3.96
CA LEU A 42 -21.83 1.84 4.71
C LEU A 42 -23.14 1.17 4.29
N LYS A 43 -23.34 0.93 2.98
CA LYS A 43 -24.53 0.23 2.48
C LYS A 43 -24.60 -1.22 2.98
N HIS A 44 -23.48 -1.92 3.08
CA HIS A 44 -23.42 -3.24 3.70
C HIS A 44 -23.86 -3.20 5.17
N VAL A 45 -23.38 -2.24 5.97
CA VAL A 45 -23.83 -2.08 7.37
C VAL A 45 -25.32 -1.74 7.45
N GLN A 46 -25.83 -0.89 6.56
CA GLN A 46 -27.25 -0.48 6.54
C GLN A 46 -28.22 -1.62 6.22
N LYS A 47 -27.79 -2.67 5.52
CA LYS A 47 -28.60 -3.89 5.29
C LYS A 47 -28.91 -4.62 6.61
N PHE A 48 -28.12 -4.41 7.66
CA PHE A 48 -28.22 -5.10 8.94
C PHE A 48 -28.39 -4.11 10.11
N PRO A 49 -29.62 -3.67 10.44
CA PRO A 49 -29.87 -2.66 11.48
C PRO A 49 -29.37 -3.01 12.90
N GLY A 50 -29.12 -4.29 13.18
CA GLY A 50 -28.53 -4.76 14.43
C GLY A 50 -26.99 -4.73 14.48
N ILE A 51 -26.34 -4.24 13.42
CA ILE A 51 -24.90 -4.12 13.31
C ILE A 51 -24.47 -2.67 13.53
N GLU A 52 -23.48 -2.51 14.39
CA GLU A 52 -22.88 -1.23 14.77
C GLU A 52 -21.38 -1.24 14.50
N VAL A 53 -20.89 -0.15 13.91
CA VAL A 53 -19.54 -0.06 13.37
C VAL A 53 -18.98 1.34 13.61
N THR A 54 -17.69 1.41 13.92
CA THR A 54 -16.95 2.67 13.90
C THR A 54 -16.25 2.82 12.54
N PHE A 55 -16.43 3.95 11.88
CA PHE A 55 -15.63 4.36 10.74
C PHE A 55 -14.65 5.44 11.17
N ASN A 56 -13.48 5.48 10.56
CA ASN A 56 -12.52 6.55 10.75
C ASN A 56 -12.26 7.21 9.41
N PHE A 57 -12.32 8.53 9.36
CA PHE A 57 -11.94 9.30 8.18
C PHE A 57 -10.77 10.20 8.55
N SER A 58 -9.66 10.11 7.82
CA SER A 58 -8.63 11.13 7.93
C SER A 58 -9.15 12.48 7.41
N PRO A 59 -8.79 13.60 8.05
CA PRO A 59 -9.15 14.92 7.56
C PRO A 59 -8.64 15.20 6.15
N SER A 60 -7.42 14.75 5.82
CA SER A 60 -6.84 14.83 4.47
C SER A 60 -7.74 14.23 3.40
N LEU A 61 -8.38 13.09 3.69
CA LEU A 61 -9.32 12.43 2.78
C LEU A 61 -10.61 13.25 2.65
N LEU A 62 -11.21 13.68 3.77
CA LEU A 62 -12.45 14.47 3.75
C LEU A 62 -12.30 15.76 2.93
N LEU A 63 -11.17 16.45 3.08
CA LEU A 63 -10.85 17.65 2.31
C LEU A 63 -10.79 17.35 0.81
N GLN A 64 -10.07 16.30 0.40
CA GLN A 64 -9.95 15.94 -1.02
C GLN A 64 -11.28 15.45 -1.62
N ILE A 65 -12.08 14.65 -0.91
CA ILE A 65 -13.44 14.27 -1.37
C ILE A 65 -14.29 15.52 -1.57
N ASN A 66 -14.21 16.48 -0.65
CA ASN A 66 -14.93 17.74 -0.78
C ASN A 66 -14.42 18.59 -1.95
N ASP A 67 -13.12 18.57 -2.25
CA ASP A 67 -12.57 19.26 -3.43
C ASP A 67 -13.08 18.63 -4.73
N TYR A 68 -13.08 17.30 -4.85
CA TYR A 68 -13.68 16.60 -5.99
C TYR A 68 -15.17 16.92 -6.14
N LYS A 69 -15.94 16.85 -5.04
CA LYS A 69 -17.38 17.16 -5.04
C LYS A 69 -17.69 18.56 -5.55
N ASN A 70 -16.83 19.54 -5.24
CA ASN A 70 -17.02 20.94 -5.64
C ASN A 70 -16.25 21.31 -6.92
N ASP A 71 -15.78 20.32 -7.69
CA ASP A 71 -15.01 20.51 -8.92
C ASP A 71 -13.76 21.42 -8.70
N ARG A 72 -13.15 21.39 -7.50
CA ARG A 72 -11.93 22.14 -7.14
C ARG A 72 -10.64 21.37 -7.42
N CYS A 73 -10.71 20.05 -7.56
CA CYS A 73 -9.60 19.21 -7.99
C CYS A 73 -10.07 18.13 -8.98
N THR A 74 -9.11 17.52 -9.68
CA THR A 74 -9.28 16.38 -10.59
C THR A 74 -7.99 15.56 -10.61
N ASP A 75 -7.98 14.39 -11.23
CA ASP A 75 -6.76 13.61 -11.48
C ASP A 75 -6.40 13.50 -12.98
N GLU A 76 -5.12 13.21 -13.25
CA GLU A 76 -4.59 13.02 -14.61
C GLU A 76 -5.33 11.91 -15.36
N GLN A 77 -5.64 10.80 -14.71
CA GLN A 77 -6.38 9.68 -15.31
C GLN A 77 -7.78 10.12 -15.75
N PHE A 78 -8.50 10.91 -14.94
CA PHE A 78 -9.82 11.42 -15.27
C PHE A 78 -9.81 12.41 -16.44
N LEU A 79 -8.79 13.27 -16.53
CA LEU A 79 -8.61 14.18 -17.67
C LEU A 79 -8.43 13.39 -18.97
N LEU A 80 -7.61 12.34 -18.93
CA LEU A 80 -7.41 11.43 -20.05
C LEU A 80 -8.66 10.61 -20.37
N PHE A 81 -9.43 10.19 -19.37
CA PHE A 81 -10.69 9.47 -19.54
C PHE A 81 -11.72 10.32 -20.31
N LYS A 82 -11.89 11.59 -19.91
CA LYS A 82 -12.83 12.54 -20.53
C LYS A 82 -12.48 12.91 -21.96
N LYS A 83 -11.19 12.88 -22.32
CA LYS A 83 -10.75 13.27 -23.65
C LYS A 83 -11.26 12.29 -24.70
N ARG A 84 -11.74 12.82 -25.82
CA ARG A 84 -12.19 12.00 -26.96
C ARG A 84 -11.04 11.15 -27.48
N ALA A 85 -11.29 9.87 -27.78
CA ALA A 85 -10.22 8.96 -28.16
C ALA A 85 -9.51 9.39 -29.47
N GLU A 86 -10.23 10.09 -30.36
CA GLU A 86 -9.68 10.62 -31.61
C GLU A 86 -8.68 11.77 -31.40
N GLU A 87 -8.76 12.47 -30.27
CA GLU A 87 -8.00 13.69 -29.97
C GLU A 87 -6.75 13.41 -29.12
N LEU A 88 -6.55 12.15 -28.72
CA LEU A 88 -5.40 11.73 -27.93
C LEU A 88 -4.11 11.87 -28.74
N THR A 89 -3.18 12.66 -28.21
CA THR A 89 -1.81 12.74 -28.69
C THR A 89 -1.07 11.44 -28.40
N ILE A 90 0.09 11.24 -29.03
CA ILE A 90 0.89 10.03 -28.80
C ILE A 90 1.38 9.91 -27.35
N GLU A 91 1.68 11.03 -26.69
CA GLU A 91 2.12 11.04 -25.30
C GLU A 91 0.96 10.73 -24.34
N GLU A 92 -0.24 11.26 -24.61
CA GLU A 92 -1.43 10.91 -23.82
C GLU A 92 -1.80 9.44 -23.98
N LYS A 93 -1.65 8.87 -25.18
CA LYS A 93 -1.83 7.43 -25.42
C LYS A 93 -0.83 6.61 -24.62
N LYS A 94 0.44 7.04 -24.56
CA LYS A 94 1.48 6.42 -23.74
C LYS A 94 1.08 6.42 -22.26
N ASN A 95 0.63 7.56 -21.72
CA ASN A 95 0.17 7.68 -20.34
C ASN A 95 -1.06 6.80 -20.06
N ILE A 96 -2.01 6.73 -21.00
CA ILE A 96 -3.15 5.81 -20.88
C ILE A 96 -2.67 4.35 -20.76
N LEU A 97 -1.75 3.91 -21.62
CA LEU A 97 -1.23 2.53 -21.56
C LEU A 97 -0.45 2.23 -20.27
N ARG A 98 0.11 3.26 -19.62
CA ARG A 98 0.79 3.15 -18.33
C ARG A 98 -0.21 3.02 -17.18
N ASP A 99 -1.21 3.89 -17.12
CA ASP A 99 -2.00 4.12 -15.90
C ASP A 99 -3.43 3.57 -15.93
N PHE A 100 -3.93 3.10 -17.09
CA PHE A 100 -5.31 2.60 -17.24
C PHE A 100 -5.43 1.09 -16.96
N PHE A 101 -4.40 0.49 -16.36
CA PHE A 101 -4.41 -0.90 -15.85
C PHE A 101 -4.14 -0.97 -14.34
N LEU A 102 -4.31 0.17 -13.65
CA LEU A 102 -4.26 0.30 -12.20
C LEU A 102 -5.56 -0.23 -11.58
N ALA A 103 -5.73 -1.55 -11.59
CA ALA A 103 -6.82 -2.30 -10.97
C ALA A 103 -6.30 -3.72 -10.65
N ASN A 104 -6.96 -4.46 -9.77
CA ASN A 104 -6.61 -5.87 -9.56
C ASN A 104 -6.80 -6.68 -10.86
N TRP A 105 -5.72 -7.29 -11.37
CA TRP A 105 -5.79 -7.96 -12.67
C TRP A 105 -6.71 -9.16 -12.65
N GLU A 106 -6.60 -10.03 -11.65
CA GLU A 106 -7.37 -11.27 -11.56
C GLU A 106 -8.87 -10.99 -11.44
N GLN A 107 -9.27 -10.11 -10.53
CA GLN A 107 -10.68 -9.90 -10.18
C GLN A 107 -11.36 -8.81 -11.01
N MET A 108 -10.61 -7.85 -11.56
CA MET A 108 -11.19 -6.68 -12.26
C MET A 108 -10.87 -6.67 -13.76
N ILE A 109 -9.70 -7.15 -14.18
CA ILE A 109 -9.28 -7.08 -15.60
C ILE A 109 -9.54 -8.39 -16.34
N GLU A 110 -9.05 -9.51 -15.83
CA GLU A 110 -9.07 -10.83 -16.48
C GLU A 110 -10.49 -11.38 -16.66
N VAL A 111 -11.39 -11.07 -15.73
CA VAL A 111 -12.82 -11.41 -15.84
C VAL A 111 -13.53 -10.69 -17.00
N ASN A 112 -12.94 -9.61 -17.52
CA ASN A 112 -13.52 -8.80 -18.59
C ASN A 112 -12.73 -9.00 -19.91
N ASN A 113 -13.20 -9.92 -20.75
CA ASN A 113 -12.53 -10.35 -22.01
C ASN A 113 -11.90 -9.23 -22.83
N ARG A 114 -12.63 -8.12 -23.04
CA ARG A 114 -12.12 -6.98 -23.82
C ARG A 114 -10.99 -6.27 -23.08
N TYR A 115 -11.18 -5.95 -21.80
CA TYR A 115 -10.17 -5.27 -21.00
C TYR A 115 -8.89 -6.11 -20.88
N PHE A 116 -9.04 -7.42 -20.64
CA PHE A 116 -7.93 -8.36 -20.63
C PHE A 116 -7.19 -8.42 -21.98
N SER A 117 -7.91 -8.43 -23.11
CA SER A 117 -7.26 -8.40 -24.43
C SER A 117 -6.42 -7.14 -24.66
N LEU A 118 -6.84 -6.00 -24.09
CA LEU A 118 -6.10 -4.73 -24.17
C LEU A 118 -4.87 -4.76 -23.27
N LEU A 119 -4.96 -5.38 -22.08
CA LEU A 119 -3.81 -5.63 -21.21
C LEU A 119 -2.76 -6.50 -21.92
N LEU A 120 -3.18 -7.62 -22.54
CA LEU A 120 -2.29 -8.50 -23.28
C LEU A 120 -1.64 -7.79 -24.47
N LYS A 121 -2.37 -6.91 -25.17
CA LYS A 121 -1.84 -6.11 -26.27
C LYS A 121 -0.84 -5.06 -25.79
N ARG A 122 -1.07 -4.46 -24.61
CA ARG A 122 -0.12 -3.54 -23.97
C ARG A 122 1.13 -4.29 -23.47
N GLY A 123 1.00 -5.58 -23.16
CA GLY A 123 2.01 -6.41 -22.52
C GLY A 123 1.96 -6.24 -21.00
N LYS A 124 2.29 -7.27 -20.21
CA LYS A 124 2.14 -7.22 -18.74
C LYS A 124 3.19 -6.32 -18.05
N ASN A 125 4.40 -6.28 -18.59
CA ASN A 125 5.49 -5.46 -18.04
C ASN A 125 5.67 -4.18 -18.86
N ILE A 126 5.84 -3.06 -18.15
CA ILE A 126 6.04 -1.76 -18.78
C ILE A 126 7.53 -1.54 -19.03
N VAL A 127 7.87 -1.23 -20.28
CA VAL A 127 9.15 -0.63 -20.66
C VAL A 127 8.82 0.73 -21.26
N GLU A 128 9.18 1.81 -20.56
CA GLU A 128 8.79 3.19 -20.90
C GLU A 128 9.08 3.55 -22.37
N ASP A 129 10.26 3.16 -22.87
CA ASP A 129 10.68 3.41 -24.26
C ASP A 129 9.84 2.63 -25.31
N GLU A 130 9.26 1.49 -24.93
CA GLU A 130 8.45 0.65 -25.82
C GLU A 130 6.99 1.15 -25.90
N LEU A 131 6.48 1.86 -24.88
CA LEU A 131 5.07 2.26 -24.79
C LEU A 131 4.61 3.10 -25.99
N ILE A 132 5.45 3.99 -26.54
CA ILE A 132 5.10 4.79 -27.72
C ILE A 132 4.86 3.88 -28.93
N SER A 133 5.72 2.88 -29.13
CA SER A 133 5.58 1.93 -30.25
C SER A 133 4.36 1.04 -30.08
N ILE A 134 4.07 0.61 -28.85
CA ILE A 134 2.88 -0.18 -28.51
C ILE A 134 1.62 0.66 -28.75
N ALA A 135 1.60 1.93 -28.32
CA ALA A 135 0.48 2.84 -28.52
C ALA A 135 0.10 3.03 -30.00
N GLN A 136 1.05 2.96 -30.92
CA GLN A 136 0.80 3.03 -32.36
C GLN A 136 0.05 1.80 -32.89
N THR A 137 0.10 0.66 -32.19
CA THR A 137 -0.64 -0.55 -32.56
C THR A 137 -2.11 -0.51 -32.16
N PHE A 138 -2.48 0.38 -31.23
CA PHE A 138 -3.84 0.55 -30.74
C PHE A 138 -4.66 1.45 -31.66
N THR A 139 -5.87 0.99 -31.98
CA THR A 139 -6.88 1.76 -32.70
C THR A 139 -7.57 2.77 -31.78
N VAL A 140 -8.25 3.74 -32.37
CA VAL A 140 -9.07 4.72 -31.63
C VAL A 140 -10.13 4.01 -30.77
N ASP A 141 -10.82 3.02 -31.32
CA ASP A 141 -11.86 2.28 -30.58
C ASP A 141 -11.28 1.46 -29.43
N GLU A 142 -10.07 0.91 -29.58
CA GLU A 142 -9.36 0.23 -28.48
C GLU A 142 -8.98 1.18 -27.35
N PHE A 143 -8.52 2.39 -27.67
CA PHE A 143 -8.29 3.42 -26.64
C PHE A 143 -9.58 3.83 -25.95
N ARG A 144 -10.68 3.99 -26.71
CA ARG A 144 -11.98 4.32 -26.12
C ARG A 144 -12.49 3.21 -25.19
N ASP A 145 -12.33 1.96 -25.61
CA ASP A 145 -12.68 0.81 -24.79
C ASP A 145 -11.82 0.75 -23.52
N LEU A 146 -10.51 1.01 -23.63
CA LEU A 146 -9.61 1.07 -22.48
C LEU A 146 -10.00 2.20 -21.51
N GLN A 147 -10.30 3.39 -22.03
CA GLN A 147 -10.71 4.55 -21.24
C GLN A 147 -11.93 4.23 -20.37
N ILE A 148 -12.93 3.56 -20.94
CA ILE A 148 -14.13 3.19 -20.19
C ILE A 148 -13.85 2.05 -19.22
N TRP A 149 -13.20 0.97 -19.65
CA TRP A 149 -12.96 -0.18 -18.78
C TRP A 149 -12.16 0.19 -17.53
N ALA A 150 -11.14 1.05 -17.66
CA ALA A 150 -10.32 1.49 -16.54
C ALA A 150 -11.07 2.26 -15.45
N ASN A 151 -12.27 2.78 -15.74
CA ASN A 151 -13.12 3.45 -14.76
C ASN A 151 -14.33 2.58 -14.38
N LEU A 152 -14.88 1.84 -15.35
CA LEU A 152 -16.06 1.02 -15.19
C LEU A 152 -15.85 -0.01 -14.07
N VAL A 153 -14.72 -0.75 -14.10
CA VAL A 153 -14.44 -1.82 -13.12
C VAL A 153 -14.33 -1.33 -11.67
N TRP A 154 -14.01 -0.06 -11.47
CA TRP A 154 -13.89 0.56 -10.15
C TRP A 154 -15.22 0.94 -9.53
N ILE A 155 -16.33 0.88 -10.26
CA ILE A 155 -17.66 1.12 -9.69
C ILE A 155 -18.12 -0.15 -8.99
N ASP A 156 -18.36 -0.09 -7.68
CA ASP A 156 -18.81 -1.24 -6.89
C ASP A 156 -20.11 -1.86 -7.45
N PRO A 157 -20.28 -3.19 -7.43
CA PRO A 157 -21.47 -3.88 -7.92
C PRO A 157 -22.82 -3.30 -7.46
N LEU A 158 -22.92 -2.79 -6.23
CA LEU A 158 -24.13 -2.18 -5.68
C LEU A 158 -24.58 -0.94 -6.47
N PHE A 159 -23.68 -0.27 -7.18
CA PHE A 159 -23.93 1.01 -7.85
C PHE A 159 -24.03 0.89 -9.38
N ARG A 160 -23.97 -0.33 -9.94
CA ARG A 160 -23.92 -0.55 -11.40
C ARG A 160 -25.27 -0.48 -12.10
N SER A 161 -26.39 -0.38 -11.38
CA SER A 161 -27.74 -0.48 -11.98
C SER A 161 -27.99 0.45 -13.17
N GLU A 162 -27.41 1.65 -13.18
CA GLU A 162 -27.58 2.65 -14.26
C GLU A 162 -26.67 2.41 -15.49
N ILE A 163 -25.70 1.51 -15.37
CA ILE A 163 -24.64 1.23 -16.35
C ILE A 163 -24.43 -0.27 -16.59
N GLU A 164 -25.33 -1.12 -16.12
CA GLU A 164 -25.26 -2.58 -16.25
C GLU A 164 -25.20 -3.02 -17.72
N ASP A 165 -25.86 -2.28 -18.61
CA ASP A 165 -25.82 -2.50 -20.06
C ASP A 165 -24.43 -2.23 -20.65
N LEU A 166 -23.60 -1.37 -20.04
CA LEU A 166 -22.21 -1.15 -20.48
C LEU A 166 -21.33 -2.37 -20.21
N TYR A 167 -21.53 -3.03 -19.07
CA TYR A 167 -20.89 -4.32 -18.77
C TYR A 167 -21.30 -5.40 -19.77
N LYS A 168 -22.60 -5.47 -20.11
CA LYS A 168 -23.13 -6.41 -21.12
C LYS A 168 -22.61 -6.09 -22.53
N LYS A 169 -22.46 -4.81 -22.87
CA LYS A 169 -21.92 -4.33 -24.15
C LYS A 169 -20.46 -4.75 -24.31
N GLY A 170 -19.65 -4.55 -23.27
CA GLY A 170 -18.29 -5.06 -23.10
C GLY A 170 -17.20 -4.55 -24.06
N LYS A 171 -17.55 -4.00 -25.23
CA LYS A 171 -16.65 -3.43 -26.23
C LYS A 171 -17.39 -2.50 -27.19
N ASN A 172 -16.65 -1.83 -28.09
CA ASN A 172 -17.20 -0.90 -29.07
C ASN A 172 -18.01 0.22 -28.40
N PHE A 173 -17.45 0.75 -27.31
CA PHE A 173 -18.08 1.85 -26.62
C PHE A 173 -18.10 3.11 -27.46
N THR A 174 -19.02 4.00 -27.13
CA THR A 174 -19.17 5.32 -27.73
C THR A 174 -18.67 6.39 -26.78
N GLU A 175 -18.38 7.59 -27.28
CA GLU A 175 -18.03 8.72 -26.40
C GLU A 175 -19.17 8.97 -25.40
N GLY A 176 -20.44 8.92 -25.83
CA GLY A 176 -21.59 9.08 -24.93
C GLY A 176 -21.73 8.02 -23.83
N ASP A 177 -21.05 6.85 -23.94
CA ASP A 177 -20.98 5.90 -22.84
C ASP A 177 -20.06 6.41 -21.71
N LYS A 178 -19.03 7.21 -22.03
CA LYS A 178 -18.18 7.89 -21.03
C LYS A 178 -18.99 8.85 -20.19
N GLU A 179 -19.83 9.68 -20.81
CA GLU A 179 -20.69 10.61 -20.08
C GLU A 179 -21.57 9.89 -19.04
N ARG A 180 -22.08 8.70 -19.38
CA ARG A 180 -22.89 7.91 -18.45
C ARG A 180 -22.08 7.44 -17.24
N VAL A 181 -20.87 6.94 -17.46
CA VAL A 181 -19.94 6.55 -16.37
C VAL A 181 -19.59 7.77 -15.52
N ILE A 182 -19.26 8.92 -16.13
CA ILE A 182 -18.96 10.18 -15.43
C ILE A 182 -20.13 10.63 -14.54
N GLN A 183 -21.39 10.49 -15.01
CA GLN A 183 -22.54 10.85 -14.17
C GLN A 183 -22.67 9.95 -12.95
N VAL A 184 -22.43 8.64 -13.09
CA VAL A 184 -22.42 7.71 -11.95
C VAL A 184 -21.30 8.05 -10.98
N GLU A 185 -20.08 8.28 -11.46
CA GLU A 185 -18.96 8.70 -10.61
C GLU A 185 -19.28 9.97 -9.82
N LYS A 186 -19.76 11.02 -10.49
CA LYS A 186 -20.11 12.29 -9.84
C LYS A 186 -21.19 12.09 -8.78
N LYS A 187 -22.19 11.25 -9.05
CA LYS A 187 -23.25 10.92 -8.09
C LYS A 187 -22.70 10.22 -6.85
N LEU A 188 -21.81 9.25 -7.01
CA LEU A 188 -21.22 8.50 -5.90
C LEU A 188 -20.34 9.40 -5.03
N ILE A 189 -19.38 10.11 -5.63
CA ILE A 189 -18.46 11.02 -4.93
C ILE A 189 -19.24 12.07 -4.12
N THR A 190 -20.28 12.66 -4.72
CA THR A 190 -21.12 13.68 -4.06
C THR A 190 -21.90 13.12 -2.87
N SER A 191 -22.19 11.82 -2.88
CA SER A 191 -23.03 11.15 -1.89
C SER A 191 -22.27 10.68 -0.65
N VAL A 192 -20.97 10.34 -0.75
CA VAL A 192 -20.17 9.73 0.33
C VAL A 192 -20.37 10.43 1.68
N ILE A 193 -19.92 11.69 1.80
CA ILE A 193 -19.96 12.44 3.06
C ILE A 193 -21.39 12.61 3.58
N GLY A 194 -22.34 12.88 2.68
CA GLY A 194 -23.74 13.12 3.05
C GLY A 194 -24.42 11.88 3.64
N GLU A 195 -24.15 10.70 3.08
CA GLU A 195 -24.70 9.44 3.56
C GLU A 195 -24.07 9.01 4.89
N TYR A 196 -22.75 9.18 5.05
CA TYR A 196 -22.07 8.96 6.32
C TYR A 196 -22.58 9.88 7.42
N LYS A 197 -22.81 11.17 7.13
CA LYS A 197 -23.39 12.12 8.09
C LYS A 197 -24.77 11.66 8.58
N LYS A 198 -25.67 11.28 7.66
CA LYS A 198 -27.00 10.77 8.02
C LYS A 198 -26.92 9.51 8.88
N ALA A 199 -26.04 8.57 8.52
CA ALA A 199 -25.85 7.35 9.30
C ALA A 199 -25.29 7.63 10.69
N PHE A 200 -24.36 8.58 10.80
CA PHE A 200 -23.79 9.02 12.07
C PHE A 200 -24.81 9.71 12.97
N GLU A 201 -25.73 10.50 12.40
CA GLU A 201 -26.85 11.12 13.10
C GLU A 201 -27.88 10.09 13.59
N SER A 202 -28.08 8.99 12.84
CA SER A 202 -28.99 7.90 13.23
C SER A 202 -28.52 7.11 14.46
N GLY A 203 -27.22 7.15 14.76
CA GLY A 203 -26.60 6.43 15.88
C GLY A 203 -26.24 4.97 15.59
N GLN A 204 -26.50 4.46 14.38
CA GLN A 204 -26.08 3.11 13.96
C GLN A 204 -24.55 2.98 13.86
N ILE A 205 -23.89 4.04 13.40
CA ILE A 205 -22.43 4.09 13.27
C ILE A 205 -21.83 5.16 14.16
N GLU A 206 -20.54 5.01 14.45
CA GLU A 206 -19.67 6.08 14.95
C GLU A 206 -18.72 6.53 13.84
N ILE A 207 -18.37 7.83 13.82
CA ILE A 207 -17.27 8.34 13.02
C ILE A 207 -16.20 8.91 13.96
N SER A 208 -14.96 8.51 13.76
CA SER A 208 -13.76 9.02 14.45
C SER A 208 -12.84 9.76 13.47
N THR A 209 -11.84 10.48 14.00
CA THR A 209 -10.88 11.27 13.18
C THR A 209 -9.45 10.74 13.31
N SER A 210 -8.54 11.28 12.51
CA SER A 210 -7.08 11.16 12.64
C SER A 210 -6.45 12.55 12.55
N PRO A 211 -5.18 12.75 12.93
CA PRO A 211 -4.47 14.01 12.73
C PRO A 211 -4.46 14.45 11.26
N LEU A 212 -4.41 15.76 11.02
CA LEU A 212 -4.75 16.40 9.74
C LEU A 212 -4.13 15.74 8.50
N TYR A 213 -2.82 15.56 8.48
CA TYR A 213 -2.07 14.95 7.37
C TYR A 213 -1.44 13.62 7.74
N HIS A 214 -2.05 12.91 8.70
CA HIS A 214 -1.66 11.55 9.07
C HIS A 214 -0.17 11.38 9.50
N PRO A 215 0.46 12.28 10.28
CA PRO A 215 1.81 12.06 10.80
C PRO A 215 1.87 10.96 11.86
N VAL A 216 3.01 10.26 11.96
CA VAL A 216 3.31 9.39 13.10
C VAL A 216 3.56 10.24 14.35
N LEU A 217 2.49 10.55 15.09
CA LEU A 217 2.50 11.52 16.20
C LEU A 217 3.66 11.33 17.21
N PRO A 218 4.01 10.10 17.65
CA PRO A 218 5.15 9.92 18.55
C PRO A 218 6.47 10.46 17.98
N LEU A 219 6.69 10.39 16.67
CA LEU A 219 7.91 10.90 16.04
C LEU A 219 7.95 12.43 15.99
N LEU A 220 6.79 13.09 15.90
CA LEU A 220 6.71 14.54 16.02
C LEU A 220 6.97 15.01 17.45
N ILE A 221 6.38 14.30 18.43
CA ILE A 221 6.56 14.59 19.85
C ILE A 221 8.03 14.42 20.24
N ASN A 222 8.63 13.28 19.94
CA ASN A 222 10.04 13.01 20.19
C ASN A 222 10.52 11.80 19.38
N ASN A 223 11.32 12.04 18.34
CA ASN A 223 11.84 10.97 17.50
C ASN A 223 12.72 9.95 18.25
N ASN A 224 13.31 10.32 19.40
CA ASN A 224 14.09 9.39 20.23
C ASN A 224 13.24 8.26 20.81
N LEU A 225 11.89 8.35 20.80
CA LEU A 225 10.99 7.26 21.17
C LEU A 225 11.20 6.01 20.29
N ALA A 226 11.69 6.17 19.05
CA ALA A 226 12.05 5.02 18.21
C ALA A 226 13.16 4.15 18.82
N ARG A 227 14.08 4.73 19.61
CA ARG A 227 15.12 3.97 20.34
C ARG A 227 14.55 3.14 21.49
N ILE A 228 13.40 3.51 22.05
CA ILE A 228 12.72 2.69 23.06
C ILE A 228 12.14 1.44 22.41
N SER A 229 11.51 1.61 21.25
CA SER A 229 10.90 0.50 20.51
C SER A 229 11.91 -0.43 19.83
N ASN A 230 13.05 0.13 19.42
CA ASN A 230 14.19 -0.54 18.80
C ASN A 230 15.51 0.09 19.32
N PRO A 231 16.14 -0.49 20.36
CA PRO A 231 17.38 0.04 20.95
C PRO A 231 18.57 0.18 19.99
N ASN A 232 18.55 -0.54 18.86
CA ASN A 232 19.62 -0.49 17.85
C ASN A 232 19.34 0.54 16.75
N CYS A 233 18.21 1.25 16.80
CA CYS A 233 17.88 2.28 15.82
C CYS A 233 18.87 3.45 15.94
N VAL A 234 19.64 3.70 14.88
CA VAL A 234 20.51 4.87 14.79
C VAL A 234 19.66 6.06 14.37
N ILE A 235 19.63 7.10 15.19
CA ILE A 235 18.91 8.35 14.89
C ILE A 235 19.95 9.48 14.95
N PRO A 236 20.35 10.08 13.82
CA PRO A 236 21.48 11.02 13.78
C PRO A 236 21.13 12.47 14.13
N PHE A 237 19.86 12.76 14.46
CA PHE A 237 19.37 14.10 14.81
C PHE A 237 18.25 14.02 15.85
N ASP A 238 18.03 15.11 16.58
CA ASP A 238 16.87 15.26 17.46
C ASP A 238 15.73 15.98 16.72
N PHE A 239 14.51 15.46 16.83
CA PHE A 239 13.29 16.08 16.36
C PHE A 239 12.24 16.00 17.48
N ASN A 240 11.83 17.16 17.99
CA ASN A 240 11.01 17.29 19.19
C ASN A 240 10.12 18.54 19.05
N PHE A 241 8.98 18.36 18.38
CA PHE A 241 7.99 19.40 18.09
C PHE A 241 6.58 18.93 18.49
N PRO A 242 6.30 18.73 19.79
CA PRO A 242 4.97 18.33 20.28
C PRO A 242 3.87 19.35 19.93
N ASP A 243 4.22 20.62 19.70
CA ASP A 243 3.29 21.64 19.24
C ASP A 243 2.76 21.35 17.82
N ASP A 244 3.57 20.74 16.95
CA ASP A 244 3.12 20.35 15.61
C ASP A 244 2.12 19.19 15.69
N ALA A 245 2.38 18.21 16.57
CA ALA A 245 1.42 17.15 16.89
C ALA A 245 0.09 17.73 17.41
N LYS A 246 0.15 18.70 18.33
CA LYS A 246 -1.04 19.37 18.88
C LYS A 246 -1.82 20.13 17.81
N GLU A 247 -1.13 20.87 16.93
CA GLU A 247 -1.77 21.62 15.84
C GLU A 247 -2.46 20.68 14.84
N GLN A 248 -1.78 19.60 14.42
CA GLN A 248 -2.36 18.60 13.52
C GLN A 248 -3.62 17.93 14.10
N ILE A 249 -3.66 17.65 15.41
CA ILE A 249 -4.85 17.09 16.08
C ILE A 249 -5.95 18.16 16.24
N SER A 250 -5.60 19.37 16.66
CA SER A 250 -6.54 20.48 16.85
C SER A 250 -7.28 20.80 15.54
N ARG A 251 -6.54 20.90 14.44
CA ARG A 251 -7.11 21.17 13.12
C ARG A 251 -7.91 19.99 12.58
N ALA A 252 -7.50 18.75 12.86
CA ALA A 252 -8.30 17.58 12.54
C ALA A 252 -9.68 17.60 13.21
N ILE A 253 -9.74 18.01 14.49
CA ILE A 253 -11.01 18.16 15.22
C ILE A 253 -11.88 19.24 14.56
N GLN A 254 -11.29 20.36 14.15
CA GLN A 254 -12.02 21.42 13.45
C GLN A 254 -12.59 20.92 12.12
N VAL A 255 -11.78 20.28 11.28
CA VAL A 255 -12.23 19.73 9.99
C VAL A 255 -13.37 18.72 10.22
N PHE A 256 -13.22 17.82 11.20
CA PHE A 256 -14.27 16.86 11.54
C PHE A 256 -15.57 17.57 11.95
N GLU A 257 -15.49 18.60 12.81
CA GLU A 257 -16.64 19.38 13.25
C GLU A 257 -17.32 20.13 12.10
N ASP A 258 -16.55 20.65 11.14
CA ASP A 258 -17.09 21.33 9.95
C ASP A 258 -17.92 20.38 9.06
N PHE A 259 -17.48 19.13 8.89
CA PHE A 259 -18.21 18.13 8.09
C PHE A 259 -19.41 17.52 8.84
N PHE A 260 -19.22 17.14 10.11
CA PHE A 260 -20.19 16.32 10.85
C PHE A 260 -20.98 17.08 11.91
N GLY A 261 -20.68 18.36 12.16
CA GLY A 261 -21.41 19.24 13.08
C GLY A 261 -21.21 18.94 14.57
N ARG A 262 -20.28 18.06 14.92
CA ARG A 262 -19.89 17.74 16.30
C ARG A 262 -18.45 17.31 16.37
N LYS A 263 -17.80 17.46 17.52
CA LYS A 263 -16.42 17.01 17.74
C LYS A 263 -16.32 15.48 17.79
N PRO A 264 -15.21 14.89 17.30
CA PRO A 264 -14.99 13.45 17.39
C PRO A 264 -14.69 13.04 18.84
N LYS A 265 -15.21 11.88 19.25
CA LYS A 265 -14.87 11.27 20.55
C LYS A 265 -13.61 10.40 20.46
N GLY A 266 -13.41 9.76 19.31
CA GLY A 266 -12.30 8.86 19.05
C GLY A 266 -11.27 9.44 18.10
N LEU A 267 -10.03 9.02 18.28
CA LEU A 267 -8.94 9.27 17.34
C LEU A 267 -8.25 7.95 16.99
N TRP A 268 -8.12 7.66 15.69
CA TRP A 268 -7.17 6.66 15.21
C TRP A 268 -5.83 7.34 15.04
N PRO A 269 -4.81 7.02 15.87
CA PRO A 269 -3.47 7.52 15.66
C PRO A 269 -2.94 6.92 14.36
N PRO A 270 -2.33 7.70 13.46
CA PRO A 270 -1.74 7.19 12.23
C PRO A 270 -0.86 6.00 12.53
N GLU A 271 -1.09 4.90 11.80
CA GLU A 271 -0.34 3.64 11.95
C GLU A 271 -0.51 2.98 13.33
N GLY A 272 -1.58 3.29 14.05
CA GLY A 272 -1.74 2.92 15.45
C GLY A 272 -0.64 3.48 16.36
N GLY A 273 0.08 4.52 15.94
CA GLY A 273 1.24 5.09 16.63
C GLY A 273 0.89 5.75 17.96
N VAL A 274 1.38 5.20 19.07
CA VAL A 274 1.12 5.73 20.43
C VAL A 274 2.40 5.87 21.25
N CYS A 275 2.36 6.73 22.27
CA CYS A 275 3.34 6.88 23.35
C CYS A 275 2.66 7.52 24.57
N GLU A 276 3.32 7.50 25.73
CA GLU A 276 2.77 8.11 26.96
C GLU A 276 2.58 9.62 26.83
N GLU A 277 3.54 10.29 26.19
CA GLU A 277 3.59 11.74 26.01
C GLU A 277 2.46 12.27 25.12
N LEU A 278 1.86 11.41 24.29
CA LEU A 278 0.72 11.76 23.46
C LEU A 278 -0.57 11.92 24.29
N ILE A 279 -0.72 11.17 25.38
CA ILE A 279 -1.98 11.07 26.12
C ILE A 279 -2.45 12.41 26.71
N PRO A 280 -1.60 13.23 27.35
CA PRO A 280 -2.01 14.55 27.84
C PRO A 280 -2.52 15.48 26.73
N LEU A 281 -1.89 15.45 25.55
CA LEU A 281 -2.31 16.27 24.40
C LEU A 281 -3.72 15.89 23.93
N LEU A 282 -4.00 14.59 23.84
CA LEU A 282 -5.32 14.08 23.48
C LEU A 282 -6.39 14.45 24.50
N SER A 283 -6.07 14.34 25.80
CA SER A 283 -6.99 14.69 26.89
C SER A 283 -7.36 16.18 26.85
N GLU A 284 -6.36 17.05 26.68
CA GLU A 284 -6.56 18.51 26.56
C GLU A 284 -7.48 18.87 25.39
N LEU A 285 -7.31 18.20 24.25
CA LEU A 285 -8.11 18.43 23.04
C LEU A 285 -9.48 17.75 23.07
N GLY A 286 -9.81 17.04 24.15
CA GLY A 286 -11.14 16.47 24.40
C GLY A 286 -11.40 15.11 23.77
N ILE A 287 -10.38 14.46 23.19
CA ILE A 287 -10.45 13.07 22.72
C ILE A 287 -10.70 12.16 23.92
N LYS A 288 -11.51 11.11 23.74
CA LYS A 288 -11.94 10.19 24.80
C LYS A 288 -11.30 8.81 24.69
N TRP A 289 -11.01 8.37 23.47
CA TRP A 289 -10.38 7.09 23.23
C TRP A 289 -9.46 7.10 22.02
N VAL A 290 -8.50 6.18 22.03
CA VAL A 290 -7.68 5.79 20.88
C VAL A 290 -7.67 4.28 20.71
N ALA A 291 -7.28 3.81 19.54
CA ALA A 291 -7.06 2.40 19.28
C ALA A 291 -5.64 2.16 18.76
N THR A 292 -5.07 1.01 19.08
CA THR A 292 -3.73 0.59 18.65
C THR A 292 -3.61 -0.94 18.63
N ASP A 293 -2.41 -1.51 18.53
CA ASP A 293 -2.16 -2.94 18.29
C ASP A 293 -1.86 -3.79 19.54
N GLU A 294 -2.26 -5.06 19.51
CA GLU A 294 -2.02 -6.04 20.58
C GLU A 294 -0.55 -6.14 21.02
N GLU A 295 0.41 -5.95 20.12
CA GLU A 295 1.83 -6.06 20.45
C GLU A 295 2.30 -4.89 21.33
N ILE A 296 1.67 -3.73 21.20
CA ILE A 296 1.91 -2.60 22.11
C ILE A 296 1.39 -2.93 23.50
N LEU A 297 0.21 -3.53 23.62
CA LEU A 297 -0.30 -4.00 24.91
C LEU A 297 0.63 -5.08 25.51
N SER A 298 1.10 -6.01 24.69
CA SER A 298 2.02 -7.09 25.08
C SER A 298 3.27 -6.52 25.74
N ARG A 299 3.89 -5.51 25.10
CA ARG A 299 5.08 -4.83 25.64
C ARG A 299 4.77 -3.95 26.84
N SER A 300 3.63 -3.27 26.85
CA SER A 300 3.17 -2.41 27.97
C SER A 300 2.93 -3.22 29.24
N LEU A 301 2.41 -4.44 29.12
CA LEU A 301 2.16 -5.35 30.24
C LEU A 301 3.34 -6.27 30.55
N GLN A 302 4.33 -6.35 29.64
CA GLN A 302 5.38 -7.36 29.64
C GLN A 302 4.79 -8.80 29.65
N GLN A 303 3.75 -9.02 28.87
CA GLN A 303 3.06 -10.31 28.74
C GLN A 303 2.85 -10.68 27.28
N SER A 304 3.23 -11.90 26.88
CA SER A 304 3.02 -12.37 25.51
C SER A 304 1.60 -12.90 25.28
N PHE A 305 0.96 -12.48 24.19
CA PHE A 305 -0.32 -13.03 23.70
C PHE A 305 -0.11 -14.14 22.66
N ARG A 306 0.46 -15.26 23.10
CA ARG A 306 0.62 -16.44 22.21
C ARG A 306 -0.75 -17.03 21.91
N ARG A 307 -0.96 -17.47 20.68
CA ARG A 307 -2.23 -18.03 20.22
C ARG A 307 -2.13 -19.54 20.03
N ASP A 308 -3.23 -20.24 20.27
CA ASP A 308 -3.37 -21.67 19.96
C ASP A 308 -3.65 -21.93 18.47
N GLU A 309 -3.87 -23.20 18.10
CA GLU A 309 -4.16 -23.61 16.71
C GLU A 309 -5.44 -22.98 16.13
N TYR A 310 -6.37 -22.54 16.99
CA TYR A 310 -7.61 -21.88 16.60
C TYR A 310 -7.49 -20.35 16.63
N GLY A 311 -6.32 -19.82 16.98
CA GLY A 311 -6.04 -18.40 17.05
C GLY A 311 -6.50 -17.74 18.35
N ILE A 312 -6.89 -18.50 19.38
CA ILE A 312 -7.32 -17.95 20.68
C ILE A 312 -6.05 -17.57 21.48
N PRO A 313 -5.93 -16.34 21.99
CA PRO A 313 -4.79 -15.96 22.81
C PRO A 313 -4.81 -16.71 24.15
N ASN A 314 -3.63 -16.96 24.71
CA ASN A 314 -3.45 -17.62 26.01
C ASN A 314 -3.92 -16.79 27.22
N ARG A 315 -4.19 -15.50 27.02
CA ARG A 315 -4.69 -14.54 28.03
C ARG A 315 -5.76 -13.61 27.44
N PRO A 316 -6.89 -14.17 26.97
CA PRO A 316 -7.92 -13.40 26.28
C PRO A 316 -8.50 -12.29 27.17
N GLU A 317 -8.57 -12.51 28.49
CA GLU A 317 -9.07 -11.55 29.47
C GLU A 317 -8.22 -10.29 29.61
N LEU A 318 -6.95 -10.33 29.16
CA LEU A 318 -6.08 -9.16 29.14
C LEU A 318 -6.17 -8.39 27.82
N LEU A 319 -6.25 -9.12 26.69
CA LEU A 319 -6.30 -8.50 25.37
C LEU A 319 -7.66 -7.85 25.09
N TYR A 320 -8.76 -8.51 25.45
CA TYR A 320 -10.11 -8.09 25.06
C TYR A 320 -10.83 -7.24 26.10
N LYS A 321 -10.12 -6.63 27.05
CA LYS A 321 -10.73 -5.65 27.97
C LYS A 321 -10.31 -4.23 27.60
N PRO A 322 -11.17 -3.23 27.83
CA PRO A 322 -10.77 -1.85 27.63
C PRO A 322 -9.74 -1.45 28.68
N TRP A 323 -8.73 -0.71 28.24
CA TRP A 323 -7.70 -0.14 29.10
C TRP A 323 -7.83 1.38 29.16
N LYS A 324 -7.18 2.00 30.13
CA LYS A 324 -6.94 3.45 30.16
C LYS A 324 -5.50 3.75 30.53
N PHE A 325 -4.98 4.85 30.03
CA PHE A 325 -3.76 5.49 30.51
C PHE A 325 -4.11 6.96 30.75
N GLY A 326 -3.95 7.43 31.99
CA GLY A 326 -4.54 8.70 32.40
C GLY A 326 -6.05 8.76 32.11
N ASP A 327 -6.48 9.81 31.42
CA ASP A 327 -7.90 10.04 31.09
C ASP A 327 -8.35 9.38 29.78
N ILE A 328 -7.43 8.90 28.95
CA ILE A 328 -7.71 8.34 27.63
C ILE A 328 -7.91 6.83 27.73
N LYS A 329 -8.98 6.35 27.08
CA LYS A 329 -9.30 4.93 26.97
C LYS A 329 -8.63 4.36 25.73
N ILE A 330 -8.13 3.14 25.83
CA ILE A 330 -7.36 2.48 24.78
C ILE A 330 -7.96 1.11 24.54
N VAL A 331 -8.24 0.81 23.27
CA VAL A 331 -8.59 -0.54 22.80
C VAL A 331 -7.46 -1.07 21.92
N PHE A 332 -7.19 -2.37 22.04
CA PHE A 332 -6.09 -3.02 21.33
C PHE A 332 -6.65 -4.01 20.31
N ARG A 333 -6.32 -3.77 19.04
CA ARG A 333 -6.68 -4.57 17.87
C ARG A 333 -6.32 -6.03 18.06
N ASP A 334 -7.26 -6.92 17.76
CA ASP A 334 -6.91 -8.31 17.47
C ASP A 334 -6.27 -8.38 16.08
N ARG A 335 -4.94 -8.46 16.07
CA ARG A 335 -4.17 -8.47 14.82
C ARG A 335 -4.51 -9.66 13.94
N VAL A 336 -4.71 -10.85 14.50
CA VAL A 336 -4.97 -12.07 13.71
C VAL A 336 -6.32 -12.02 13.02
N LEU A 337 -7.38 -11.60 13.72
CA LEU A 337 -8.70 -11.46 13.11
C LEU A 337 -8.68 -10.37 12.03
N SER A 338 -8.07 -9.23 12.34
CA SER A 338 -8.00 -8.08 11.43
C SER A 338 -7.16 -8.39 10.18
N ASP A 339 -5.97 -8.95 10.34
CA ASP A 339 -5.08 -9.32 9.22
C ASP A 339 -5.66 -10.45 8.36
N SER A 340 -6.53 -11.30 8.91
CA SER A 340 -7.15 -12.38 8.12
C SER A 340 -8.08 -11.82 7.04
N ILE A 341 -8.82 -10.73 7.34
CA ILE A 341 -9.65 -10.03 6.36
C ILE A 341 -8.78 -9.49 5.23
N ARG A 342 -7.65 -8.85 5.53
CA ARG A 342 -6.81 -8.26 4.49
C ARG A 342 -5.99 -9.28 3.69
N PHE A 343 -5.42 -10.29 4.34
CA PHE A 343 -4.33 -11.07 3.76
C PHE A 343 -4.60 -12.56 3.56
N ARG A 344 -5.73 -13.09 4.06
CA ARG A 344 -6.01 -14.54 4.01
C ARG A 344 -7.34 -14.90 3.36
N TYR A 345 -8.35 -14.07 3.52
CA TYR A 345 -9.71 -14.41 3.14
C TYR A 345 -10.04 -14.10 1.68
N SER A 346 -9.28 -13.22 1.01
CA SER A 346 -9.42 -12.95 -0.44
C SER A 346 -9.27 -14.20 -1.30
N ASP A 347 -8.38 -15.11 -0.90
CA ASP A 347 -8.01 -16.31 -1.68
C ASP A 347 -8.94 -17.52 -1.38
N ARG A 348 -10.05 -17.30 -0.67
CA ARG A 348 -10.98 -18.35 -0.21
C ARG A 348 -12.40 -18.10 -0.70
N ASP A 349 -13.26 -19.11 -0.55
CA ASP A 349 -14.69 -18.87 -0.60
C ASP A 349 -15.09 -17.85 0.48
N GLN A 350 -15.77 -16.80 0.05
CA GLN A 350 -16.04 -15.64 0.90
C GLN A 350 -17.06 -15.92 1.99
N ILE A 351 -18.00 -16.83 1.75
CA ILE A 351 -18.99 -17.24 2.75
C ILE A 351 -18.31 -18.10 3.80
N GLU A 352 -17.49 -19.08 3.38
CA GLU A 352 -16.68 -19.89 4.31
C GLU A 352 -15.70 -19.04 5.12
N ALA A 353 -15.08 -18.02 4.52
CA ALA A 353 -14.20 -17.08 5.21
C ALA A 353 -14.94 -16.28 6.29
N ALA A 354 -16.15 -15.79 6.00
CA ALA A 354 -16.99 -15.10 6.98
C ALA A 354 -17.46 -16.03 8.11
N GLU A 355 -17.74 -17.29 7.81
CA GLU A 355 -18.04 -18.33 8.80
C GLU A 355 -16.84 -18.63 9.71
N ASP A 356 -15.62 -18.77 9.17
CA ASP A 356 -14.39 -18.95 9.95
C ASP A 356 -14.14 -17.76 10.90
N LEU A 357 -14.28 -16.53 10.40
CA LEU A 357 -14.11 -15.33 11.24
C LEU A 357 -15.13 -15.30 12.39
N THR A 358 -16.39 -15.58 12.09
CA THR A 358 -17.47 -15.63 13.11
C THR A 358 -17.21 -16.75 14.13
N ALA A 359 -16.79 -17.93 13.68
CA ALA A 359 -16.47 -19.05 14.56
C ALA A 359 -15.30 -18.72 15.50
N ARG A 360 -14.27 -18.01 15.02
CA ARG A 360 -13.16 -17.53 15.88
C ARG A 360 -13.65 -16.55 16.94
N VAL A 361 -14.50 -15.60 16.58
CA VAL A 361 -15.13 -14.66 17.52
C VAL A 361 -15.93 -15.41 18.59
N VAL A 362 -16.73 -16.41 18.21
CA VAL A 362 -17.50 -17.25 19.16
C VAL A 362 -16.55 -18.01 20.11
N ARG A 363 -15.46 -18.58 19.60
CA ARG A 363 -14.46 -19.27 20.43
C ARG A 363 -13.79 -18.35 21.43
N ILE A 364 -13.41 -17.14 21.00
CA ILE A 364 -12.85 -16.10 21.89
C ILE A 364 -13.87 -15.71 22.96
N LYS A 365 -15.12 -15.46 22.58
CA LYS A 365 -16.20 -15.16 23.53
C LYS A 365 -16.34 -16.27 24.58
N ASN A 366 -16.29 -17.53 24.17
CA ASN A 366 -16.43 -18.68 25.08
C ASN A 366 -15.21 -18.91 25.98
N SER A 367 -14.04 -18.37 25.65
CA SER A 367 -12.85 -18.44 26.49
C SER A 367 -12.76 -17.31 27.53
N LEU A 368 -13.59 -16.28 27.40
CA LEU A 368 -13.63 -15.13 28.30
C LEU A 368 -14.48 -15.42 29.55
N PRO A 369 -14.12 -14.84 30.72
CA PRO A 369 -14.89 -15.01 31.94
C PRO A 369 -16.22 -14.24 31.90
N ASN A 370 -17.19 -14.64 32.72
CA ASN A 370 -18.55 -14.06 32.71
C ASN A 370 -18.76 -12.83 33.63
N PHE A 371 -17.75 -12.38 34.36
CA PHE A 371 -17.89 -11.35 35.40
C PHE A 371 -17.45 -9.93 34.98
N ASP A 372 -16.89 -9.77 33.78
CA ASP A 372 -16.40 -8.49 33.26
C ASP A 372 -16.95 -8.22 31.85
N ARG A 373 -16.78 -6.99 31.33
CA ARG A 373 -17.15 -6.61 29.96
C ARG A 373 -15.93 -6.66 29.05
N PHE A 374 -16.09 -7.30 27.89
CA PHE A 374 -15.04 -7.50 26.90
C PHE A 374 -15.40 -6.91 25.54
N ILE A 375 -14.39 -6.39 24.86
CA ILE A 375 -14.43 -5.86 23.51
C ILE A 375 -13.42 -6.62 22.65
N ILE A 376 -13.83 -7.09 21.49
CA ILE A 376 -12.97 -7.72 20.48
C ILE A 376 -12.79 -6.70 19.35
N PRO A 377 -11.69 -5.92 19.32
CA PRO A 377 -11.51 -4.88 18.31
C PRO A 377 -10.96 -5.50 17.03
N ILE A 378 -11.68 -5.34 15.92
CA ILE A 378 -11.24 -5.69 14.57
C ILE A 378 -11.02 -4.38 13.83
N ILE A 379 -9.76 -4.05 13.57
CA ILE A 379 -9.34 -2.71 13.17
C ILE A 379 -8.43 -2.83 11.97
N LEU A 380 -8.69 -2.14 10.87
CA LEU A 380 -7.87 -2.20 9.66
C LEU A 380 -8.24 -1.06 8.73
N ASP A 381 -7.35 -0.81 7.76
CA ASP A 381 -7.66 0.04 6.62
C ASP A 381 -8.93 -0.44 5.94
N GLY A 382 -9.84 0.49 5.67
CA GLY A 382 -11.16 0.21 5.13
C GLY A 382 -11.17 0.06 3.62
N GLU A 383 -10.23 0.67 2.91
CA GLU A 383 -10.10 0.64 1.45
C GLU A 383 -9.12 -0.44 0.95
N ASN A 384 -8.28 -0.97 1.85
CA ASN A 384 -7.22 -1.89 1.46
C ASN A 384 -7.68 -3.35 1.57
N GLY A 385 -8.14 -3.92 0.46
CA GLY A 385 -8.26 -5.38 0.30
C GLY A 385 -9.35 -5.85 -0.64
N TRP A 386 -10.44 -5.08 -0.77
CA TRP A 386 -11.67 -5.53 -1.44
C TRP A 386 -11.51 -5.79 -2.94
N GLU A 387 -10.58 -5.11 -3.61
CA GLU A 387 -10.23 -5.39 -5.01
C GLU A 387 -9.76 -6.83 -5.25
N SER A 388 -9.25 -7.51 -4.21
CA SER A 388 -8.82 -8.91 -4.29
C SER A 388 -9.96 -9.89 -4.01
N TYR A 389 -11.13 -9.39 -3.60
CA TYR A 389 -12.34 -10.18 -3.40
C TYR A 389 -13.21 -10.14 -4.66
N VAL A 390 -13.78 -11.29 -5.02
CA VAL A 390 -14.91 -11.36 -5.97
C VAL A 390 -16.01 -10.39 -5.53
N ASN A 391 -16.59 -9.66 -6.49
CA ASN A 391 -17.64 -8.66 -6.26
C ASN A 391 -17.35 -7.71 -5.10
N ASP A 392 -16.08 -7.35 -4.95
CA ASP A 392 -15.63 -6.34 -4.01
C ASP A 392 -15.95 -6.65 -2.54
N GLY A 393 -15.94 -7.94 -2.19
CA GLY A 393 -16.17 -8.39 -0.81
C GLY A 393 -17.64 -8.35 -0.38
N THR A 394 -18.58 -8.12 -1.30
CA THR A 394 -20.02 -8.11 -1.02
C THR A 394 -20.47 -9.38 -0.30
N GLU A 395 -20.11 -10.56 -0.80
CA GLU A 395 -20.49 -11.84 -0.23
C GLU A 395 -19.88 -12.04 1.15
N PHE A 396 -18.62 -11.65 1.34
CA PHE A 396 -17.94 -11.73 2.65
C PHE A 396 -18.61 -10.82 3.69
N LEU A 397 -18.80 -9.54 3.39
CA LEU A 397 -19.36 -8.56 4.33
C LEU A 397 -20.80 -8.90 4.72
N ASP A 398 -21.65 -9.23 3.73
CA ASP A 398 -23.04 -9.59 3.99
C ASP A 398 -23.14 -10.89 4.81
N ALA A 399 -22.31 -11.90 4.49
CA ALA A 399 -22.26 -13.15 5.26
C ALA A 399 -21.75 -12.93 6.68
N LEU A 400 -20.70 -12.12 6.87
CA LEU A 400 -20.14 -11.81 8.19
C LEU A 400 -21.18 -11.17 9.10
N TYR A 401 -21.84 -10.12 8.63
CA TYR A 401 -22.85 -9.41 9.40
C TYR A 401 -24.09 -10.28 9.70
N ALA A 402 -24.55 -11.07 8.72
CA ALA A 402 -25.62 -12.03 8.94
C ALA A 402 -25.25 -13.10 9.99
N ASN A 403 -24.03 -13.64 9.92
CA ASN A 403 -23.54 -14.66 10.84
C ASN A 403 -23.38 -14.13 12.27
N LEU A 404 -22.87 -12.91 12.46
CA LEU A 404 -22.78 -12.28 13.79
C LEU A 404 -24.17 -12.13 14.45
N LEU A 405 -25.19 -11.70 13.69
CA LEU A 405 -26.56 -11.61 14.19
C LEU A 405 -27.14 -12.99 14.52
N LYS A 406 -26.93 -13.98 13.64
CA LYS A 406 -27.39 -15.36 13.83
C LYS A 406 -26.80 -15.99 15.09
N GLU A 407 -25.51 -15.81 15.32
CA GLU A 407 -24.79 -16.29 16.51
C GLU A 407 -25.01 -15.42 17.76
N LYS A 408 -25.86 -14.39 17.67
CA LYS A 408 -26.17 -13.44 18.75
C LYS A 408 -24.91 -12.82 19.36
N ILE A 409 -23.94 -12.50 18.50
CA ILE A 409 -22.76 -11.71 18.86
C ILE A 409 -23.15 -10.24 18.79
N THR A 410 -22.98 -9.53 19.91
CA THR A 410 -23.22 -8.09 19.96
C THR A 410 -22.11 -7.38 19.20
N THR A 411 -22.45 -6.49 18.28
CA THR A 411 -21.52 -5.49 17.74
C THR A 411 -21.73 -4.16 18.47
N THR A 412 -20.72 -3.31 18.49
CA THR A 412 -20.76 -2.01 19.17
C THR A 412 -19.85 -1.02 18.47
N THR A 413 -20.15 0.27 18.62
CA THR A 413 -19.14 1.32 18.41
C THR A 413 -18.21 1.39 19.61
N ILE A 414 -16.99 1.87 19.40
CA ILE A 414 -15.98 1.96 20.48
C ILE A 414 -16.44 2.94 21.56
N SER A 415 -16.95 4.11 21.19
CA SER A 415 -17.50 5.07 22.17
C SER A 415 -18.61 4.46 23.00
N ARG A 416 -19.57 3.77 22.37
CA ARG A 416 -20.71 3.18 23.08
C ARG A 416 -20.23 2.17 24.12
N PHE A 417 -19.32 1.28 23.74
CA PHE A 417 -18.80 0.27 24.65
C PHE A 417 -18.15 0.88 25.89
N ILE A 418 -17.33 1.91 25.68
CA ILE A 418 -16.59 2.62 26.73
C ILE A 418 -17.52 3.48 27.61
N GLU A 419 -18.61 4.02 27.07
CA GLU A 419 -19.56 4.87 27.82
C GLU A 419 -20.58 4.06 28.62
N GLU A 420 -20.98 2.88 28.14
CA GLU A 420 -21.95 2.00 28.80
C GLU A 420 -21.41 1.31 30.06
N GLY A 421 -20.10 1.39 30.34
CA GLY A 421 -19.55 0.83 31.57
C GLY A 421 -18.18 1.36 31.91
N GLU A 422 -17.84 1.28 33.19
CA GLU A 422 -16.62 1.87 33.72
C GLU A 422 -15.35 1.13 33.26
N VAL A 423 -14.43 1.86 32.62
CA VAL A 423 -13.09 1.36 32.28
C VAL A 423 -12.17 1.48 33.50
N LYS A 424 -12.06 0.38 34.25
CA LYS A 424 -11.29 0.31 35.50
C LYS A 424 -9.81 -0.04 35.33
N ASN A 425 -9.45 -0.67 34.21
CA ASN A 425 -8.13 -1.23 33.99
C ASN A 425 -7.15 -0.13 33.55
N GLU A 426 -6.23 0.23 34.44
CA GLU A 426 -5.21 1.24 34.17
C GLU A 426 -3.88 0.59 33.78
N LEU A 427 -3.27 1.11 32.71
CA LEU A 427 -1.91 0.75 32.31
C LEU A 427 -0.92 1.53 33.16
N PHE A 428 0.08 0.85 33.71
CA PHE A 428 1.19 1.50 34.41
C PHE A 428 2.16 2.19 33.45
N SER A 429 2.27 1.67 32.22
CA SER A 429 3.09 2.23 31.15
C SER A 429 2.42 2.00 29.81
N LEU A 430 2.65 2.90 28.85
CA LEU A 430 2.23 2.73 27.46
C LEU A 430 3.46 2.65 26.56
N PHE A 431 3.75 1.45 26.06
CA PHE A 431 4.93 1.23 25.22
C PHE A 431 4.85 2.06 23.93
N PRO A 432 5.90 2.83 23.57
CA PRO A 432 5.89 3.60 22.35
C PRO A 432 6.07 2.68 21.13
N GLY A 433 5.13 2.73 20.19
CA GLY A 433 5.19 1.92 18.98
C GLY A 433 4.02 2.16 18.04
N SER A 434 4.03 1.44 16.91
CA SER A 434 2.96 1.41 15.92
C SER A 434 2.35 0.01 15.80
N TRP A 435 1.29 -0.13 15.02
CA TRP A 435 0.74 -1.43 14.65
C TRP A 435 1.65 -2.28 13.77
N ALA A 436 2.71 -1.70 13.20
CA ALA A 436 3.70 -2.40 12.40
C ALA A 436 4.85 -2.88 13.30
N GLY A 437 4.60 -3.97 14.03
CA GLY A 437 5.62 -4.64 14.83
C GLY A 437 6.01 -3.90 16.12
N ALA A 438 5.13 -3.06 16.67
CA ALA A 438 5.33 -2.29 17.90
C ALA A 438 6.65 -1.49 17.91
N ASN A 439 6.96 -0.88 16.76
CA ASN A 439 8.10 0.01 16.58
C ASN A 439 7.81 1.08 15.53
N PHE A 440 8.77 1.98 15.29
CA PHE A 440 8.65 3.04 14.28
C PHE A 440 9.61 2.87 13.10
N ASN A 441 10.21 1.69 12.91
CA ASN A 441 11.29 1.47 11.94
C ASN A 441 10.88 1.81 10.50
N ILE A 442 9.62 1.55 10.13
CA ILE A 442 9.12 1.86 8.78
C ILE A 442 9.23 3.36 8.46
N TRP A 443 9.10 4.25 9.45
CA TRP A 443 9.01 5.70 9.22
C TRP A 443 10.24 6.50 9.63
N ILE A 444 11.24 5.88 10.25
CA ILE A 444 12.51 6.56 10.65
C ILE A 444 13.73 5.64 10.68
N GLY A 445 13.54 4.35 10.41
CA GLY A 445 14.58 3.32 10.60
C GLY A 445 15.63 3.31 9.49
N HIS A 446 15.30 3.77 8.29
CA HIS A 446 16.20 3.78 7.14
C HIS A 446 16.85 5.16 6.93
N LYS A 447 17.96 5.16 6.18
CA LYS A 447 18.73 6.37 5.91
C LYS A 447 17.91 7.38 5.10
N GLU A 448 17.11 6.88 4.15
CA GLU A 448 16.20 7.66 3.32
C GLU A 448 15.14 8.37 4.17
N ASP A 449 14.54 7.65 5.13
CA ASP A 449 13.57 8.22 6.07
C ASP A 449 14.23 9.34 6.90
N GLN A 450 15.44 9.09 7.38
CA GLN A 450 16.21 10.03 8.20
C GLN A 450 16.61 11.29 7.43
N ASP A 451 16.96 11.15 6.14
CA ASP A 451 17.27 12.27 5.27
C ASP A 451 16.04 13.14 5.01
N ALA A 452 14.88 12.51 4.78
CA ALA A 452 13.60 13.21 4.66
C ALA A 452 13.24 13.95 5.96
N TRP A 453 13.37 13.32 7.13
CA TRP A 453 13.15 13.99 8.42
C TRP A 453 14.12 15.13 8.68
N LEU A 454 15.37 15.04 8.23
CA LEU A 454 16.35 16.13 8.36
C LEU A 454 15.94 17.35 7.52
N ILE A 455 15.36 17.13 6.33
CA ILE A 455 14.74 18.18 5.51
C ILE A 455 13.59 18.84 6.28
N VAL A 456 12.66 18.05 6.82
CA VAL A 456 11.51 18.55 7.60
C VAL A 456 12.00 19.38 8.79
N LYS A 457 12.95 18.86 9.57
CA LYS A 457 13.58 19.57 10.70
C LYS A 457 14.16 20.93 10.27
N THR A 458 14.92 20.92 9.18
CA THR A 458 15.60 22.13 8.69
C THR A 458 14.61 23.19 8.23
N ILE A 459 13.55 22.79 7.54
CA ILE A 459 12.46 23.69 7.13
C ILE A 459 11.77 24.25 8.38
N ARG A 460 11.38 23.40 9.32
CA ARG A 460 10.70 23.80 10.56
C ARG A 460 11.47 24.86 11.34
N GLU A 461 12.77 24.64 11.53
CA GLU A 461 13.66 25.57 12.22
C GLU A 461 13.77 26.92 11.48
N LYS A 462 13.84 26.88 10.14
CA LYS A 462 13.85 28.11 9.31
C LYS A 462 12.53 28.87 9.42
N LEU A 463 11.38 28.20 9.41
CA LEU A 463 10.05 28.84 9.55
C LEU A 463 9.96 29.62 10.87
N VAL A 464 10.40 29.03 11.97
CA VAL A 464 10.44 29.70 13.28
C VAL A 464 11.44 30.84 13.28
N ARG A 465 12.67 30.60 12.84
CA ARG A 465 13.75 31.60 12.87
C ARG A 465 13.38 32.86 12.08
N LYS A 466 12.63 32.70 10.99
CA LYS A 466 12.14 33.80 10.15
C LYS A 466 10.79 34.36 10.62
N ASN A 467 10.21 33.84 11.69
CA ASN A 467 8.89 34.19 12.21
C ASN A 467 7.79 34.14 11.11
N ILE A 468 7.82 33.08 10.29
CA ILE A 468 6.79 32.88 9.26
C ILE A 468 5.45 32.63 9.94
N THR A 469 4.45 33.44 9.59
CA THR A 469 3.07 33.34 10.10
C THR A 469 2.06 33.02 9.00
N ASP A 470 2.53 32.87 7.76
CA ASP A 470 1.70 32.53 6.62
C ASP A 470 1.14 31.11 6.78
N LYS A 471 -0.20 31.00 6.81
CA LYS A 471 -0.90 29.74 7.00
C LYS A 471 -0.71 28.78 5.84
N GLU A 472 -0.58 29.25 4.61
CA GLU A 472 -0.38 28.39 3.44
C GLU A 472 1.00 27.72 3.48
N ILE A 473 2.01 28.44 3.99
CA ILE A 473 3.35 27.87 4.19
C ILE A 473 3.34 26.80 5.28
N TRP A 474 2.70 27.07 6.42
CA TRP A 474 2.52 26.09 7.48
C TRP A 474 1.68 24.89 7.04
N GLU A 475 0.65 25.09 6.22
CA GLU A 475 -0.15 24.02 5.62
C GLU A 475 0.73 23.02 4.90
N ARG A 476 1.55 23.54 3.98
CA ARG A 476 2.45 22.71 3.17
C ARG A 476 3.56 22.09 4.00
N PHE A 477 3.99 22.74 5.09
CA PHE A 477 4.91 22.14 6.04
C PHE A 477 4.30 20.91 6.73
N TYR A 478 3.08 21.01 7.27
CA TYR A 478 2.43 19.90 7.94
C TYR A 478 2.14 18.71 7.01
N VAL A 479 1.97 18.95 5.71
CA VAL A 479 1.90 17.88 4.70
C VAL A 479 3.18 17.06 4.70
N LEU A 480 4.37 17.66 4.81
CA LEU A 480 5.65 16.94 4.80
C LEU A 480 5.83 15.98 5.99
N GLU A 481 5.09 16.18 7.08
CA GLU A 481 5.12 15.32 8.26
C GLU A 481 4.30 14.03 8.12
N GLY A 482 3.50 13.91 7.06
CA GLY A 482 2.60 12.76 6.85
C GLY A 482 3.34 11.43 6.73
N SER A 483 2.76 10.35 7.29
CA SER A 483 3.41 9.04 7.34
C SER A 483 3.64 8.41 5.97
N ASP A 484 2.81 8.75 4.99
CA ASP A 484 2.82 8.14 3.65
C ASP A 484 4.16 8.33 2.93
N TRP A 485 4.82 9.48 3.07
CA TRP A 485 6.12 9.70 2.41
C TRP A 485 7.15 8.66 2.87
N TYR A 486 7.22 8.47 4.18
CA TYR A 486 8.20 7.61 4.82
C TYR A 486 7.89 6.13 4.61
N TRP A 487 6.62 5.76 4.45
CA TRP A 487 6.21 4.42 4.01
C TRP A 487 6.87 4.03 2.68
N TRP A 488 7.06 4.99 1.76
CA TRP A 488 7.64 4.73 0.45
C TRP A 488 9.16 4.89 0.40
N PHE A 489 9.78 5.66 1.31
CA PHE A 489 11.24 5.88 1.32
C PHE A 489 12.03 4.64 1.75
N GLY A 490 11.60 3.94 2.80
CA GLY A 490 12.26 2.74 3.34
C GLY A 490 12.51 1.61 2.34
N GLY A 491 13.52 0.79 2.61
CA GLY A 491 14.10 -0.20 1.67
C GLY A 491 13.30 -1.49 1.44
N GLU A 492 12.11 -1.63 2.02
CA GLU A 492 11.33 -2.87 1.96
C GLU A 492 10.36 -2.95 0.77
N LEU A 493 10.03 -1.81 0.15
CA LEU A 493 8.97 -1.70 -0.85
C LEU A 493 9.47 -1.00 -2.12
N TYR A 494 9.35 -1.63 -3.30
CA TYR A 494 9.57 -0.98 -4.59
C TYR A 494 8.26 -0.94 -5.37
N SER A 495 7.85 0.27 -5.74
CA SER A 495 6.66 0.51 -6.55
C SER A 495 6.95 1.69 -7.47
N PRO A 496 6.53 1.68 -8.75
CA PRO A 496 6.59 2.87 -9.61
C PRO A 496 5.89 4.09 -8.99
N VAL A 497 4.90 3.86 -8.12
CA VAL A 497 4.18 4.92 -7.38
C VAL A 497 5.10 5.62 -6.37
N ALA A 498 6.14 4.96 -5.85
CA ALA A 498 7.07 5.54 -4.88
C ALA A 498 7.82 6.77 -5.45
N GLU A 499 8.09 6.79 -6.76
CA GLU A 499 8.72 7.93 -7.43
C GLU A 499 7.83 9.17 -7.40
N ILE A 500 6.51 8.99 -7.53
CA ILE A 500 5.52 10.08 -7.45
C ILE A 500 5.48 10.64 -6.02
N PHE A 501 5.49 9.78 -4.99
CA PHE A 501 5.51 10.22 -3.59
C PHE A 501 6.78 11.00 -3.25
N ASP A 502 7.95 10.53 -3.72
CA ASP A 502 9.22 11.22 -3.57
C ASP A 502 9.21 12.60 -4.25
N GLU A 503 8.71 12.69 -5.48
CA GLU A 503 8.55 13.95 -6.21
C GLU A 503 7.62 14.91 -5.46
N LEU A 504 6.45 14.44 -5.02
CA LEU A 504 5.48 15.26 -4.27
C LEU A 504 6.09 15.81 -2.97
N PHE A 505 6.80 14.99 -2.20
CA PHE A 505 7.50 15.43 -0.99
C PHE A 505 8.50 16.55 -1.33
N ARG A 506 9.38 16.33 -2.30
CA ARG A 506 10.39 17.32 -2.70
C ARG A 506 9.77 18.59 -3.26
N MET A 507 8.69 18.50 -4.05
CA MET A 507 7.99 19.67 -4.58
C MET A 507 7.39 20.54 -3.47
N ASN A 508 6.77 19.94 -2.45
CA ASN A 508 6.27 20.68 -1.29
C ASN A 508 7.44 21.36 -0.54
N ALA A 509 8.55 20.66 -0.31
CA ALA A 509 9.73 21.24 0.32
C ALA A 509 10.33 22.41 -0.49
N LEU A 510 10.57 22.21 -1.79
CA LEU A 510 11.10 23.25 -2.71
C LEU A 510 10.19 24.48 -2.76
N TRP A 511 8.88 24.28 -2.77
CA TRP A 511 7.92 25.37 -2.74
C TRP A 511 8.01 26.19 -1.45
N ILE A 512 8.16 25.54 -0.29
CA ILE A 512 8.36 26.24 0.99
C ILE A 512 9.64 27.08 0.95
N TYR A 513 10.77 26.51 0.51
CA TYR A 513 12.03 27.24 0.37
C TYR A 513 11.88 28.50 -0.49
N LYS A 514 11.21 28.37 -1.65
CA LYS A 514 10.90 29.49 -2.53
C LYS A 514 10.04 30.56 -1.85
N LYS A 515 9.01 30.17 -1.10
CA LYS A 515 8.08 31.12 -0.45
C LYS A 515 8.70 31.86 0.74
N ILE A 516 9.73 31.30 1.35
CA ILE A 516 10.46 31.95 2.46
C ILE A 516 11.74 32.66 2.01
N ASP A 517 11.94 32.82 0.70
CA ASP A 517 13.14 33.42 0.10
C ASP A 517 14.45 32.80 0.62
N GLU A 518 14.54 31.47 0.65
CA GLU A 518 15.73 30.72 1.01
C GLU A 518 16.14 29.80 -0.14
N GLU A 519 17.45 29.61 -0.33
CA GLU A 519 17.96 28.67 -1.32
C GLU A 519 17.75 27.23 -0.82
N PRO A 520 17.09 26.36 -1.61
CA PRO A 520 16.91 24.97 -1.24
C PRO A 520 18.24 24.20 -1.27
N PRO A 521 18.45 23.26 -0.32
CA PRO A 521 19.64 22.43 -0.30
C PRO A 521 19.74 21.54 -1.56
N PRO A 522 20.96 21.24 -2.07
CA PRO A 522 21.15 20.44 -3.29
C PRO A 522 20.45 19.08 -3.27
N GLU A 523 20.33 18.47 -2.09
CA GLU A 523 19.73 17.16 -1.88
C GLU A 523 18.25 17.10 -2.31
N LEU A 524 17.53 18.23 -2.30
CA LEU A 524 16.12 18.31 -2.75
C LEU A 524 15.94 18.24 -4.28
N PHE A 525 17.03 18.35 -5.05
CA PHE A 525 16.99 18.25 -6.51
C PHE A 525 17.24 16.83 -7.02
N THR A 526 17.51 15.89 -6.10
CA THR A 526 17.67 14.47 -6.40
C THR A 526 16.65 13.66 -5.62
N PRO A 527 16.11 12.56 -6.17
CA PRO A 527 15.26 11.65 -5.40
C PRO A 527 15.93 11.22 -4.10
N ILE A 528 15.17 11.27 -2.99
CA ILE A 528 15.61 10.84 -1.65
C ILE A 528 15.80 9.33 -1.71
N LYS A 529 14.76 8.63 -2.16
CA LYS A 529 14.89 7.24 -2.54
C LYS A 529 15.53 7.18 -3.91
N LYS A 530 16.83 6.91 -3.93
CA LYS A 530 17.49 6.53 -5.18
C LYS A 530 16.78 5.28 -5.69
N PRO A 531 16.48 5.18 -7.00
CA PRO A 531 15.99 3.94 -7.57
C PRO A 531 16.91 2.84 -7.07
N ALA A 532 16.36 1.91 -6.29
CA ALA A 532 17.13 0.75 -5.88
C ALA A 532 17.57 0.11 -7.20
N GLU A 533 18.88 0.05 -7.45
CA GLU A 533 19.41 -0.94 -8.36
C GLU A 533 18.97 -2.28 -7.75
N ALA A 534 17.87 -2.82 -8.27
CA ALA A 534 17.02 -3.83 -7.64
C ALA A 534 17.82 -4.81 -6.80
N LEU A 535 17.87 -4.65 -5.46
CA LEU A 535 18.77 -5.34 -4.50
C LEU A 535 19.69 -6.35 -5.19
N THR A 536 20.64 -5.82 -5.97
CA THR A 536 21.43 -6.66 -6.84
C THR A 536 22.62 -7.04 -6.00
N ILE A 537 22.57 -8.23 -5.42
CA ILE A 537 23.83 -8.85 -5.01
C ILE A 537 24.59 -8.99 -6.33
N GLN A 538 25.71 -8.31 -6.47
CA GLN A 538 26.57 -8.50 -7.62
C GLN A 538 27.33 -9.81 -7.42
N PRO A 539 27.71 -10.51 -8.51
CA PRO A 539 28.57 -11.68 -8.38
C PRO A 539 29.86 -11.26 -7.66
N ASP A 540 30.26 -12.03 -6.66
CA ASP A 540 31.40 -11.69 -5.79
C ASP A 540 32.66 -12.51 -6.08
N ASP A 541 32.57 -13.61 -6.84
CA ASP A 541 33.68 -14.38 -7.38
C ASP A 541 33.29 -15.12 -8.68
N LYS A 542 34.27 -15.71 -9.36
CA LYS A 542 34.03 -16.59 -10.51
C LYS A 542 33.35 -17.89 -10.06
N MET A 543 32.47 -18.41 -10.91
CA MET A 543 31.80 -19.69 -10.68
C MET A 543 31.53 -20.43 -11.99
N THR A 544 31.47 -21.75 -11.91
CA THR A 544 31.13 -22.63 -13.04
C THR A 544 30.09 -23.67 -12.58
N PRO A 545 28.80 -23.30 -12.56
CA PRO A 545 27.72 -24.21 -12.16
C PRO A 545 27.51 -25.34 -13.18
N GLU A 546 26.89 -26.43 -12.75
CA GLU A 546 26.38 -27.44 -13.66
C GLU A 546 25.05 -26.97 -14.26
N ILE A 547 24.80 -27.23 -15.54
CA ILE A 547 23.58 -26.75 -16.22
C ILE A 547 22.64 -27.94 -16.40
N ASP A 548 21.92 -28.27 -15.33
CA ASP A 548 21.11 -29.49 -15.24
C ASP A 548 19.63 -29.23 -14.90
N GLY A 549 19.25 -27.96 -14.66
CA GLY A 549 17.88 -27.50 -14.45
C GLY A 549 17.37 -27.74 -13.02
N ILE A 550 18.25 -28.10 -12.09
CA ILE A 550 17.95 -28.27 -10.67
C ILE A 550 19.05 -27.62 -9.82
N VAL A 551 18.70 -27.13 -8.62
CA VAL A 551 19.73 -26.71 -7.67
C VAL A 551 20.30 -27.95 -7.01
N THR A 552 21.45 -28.41 -7.47
CA THR A 552 22.03 -29.68 -7.01
C THR A 552 22.56 -29.56 -5.58
N HIS A 553 23.20 -28.43 -5.26
CA HIS A 553 23.80 -28.17 -3.95
C HIS A 553 23.73 -26.67 -3.59
N PHE A 554 23.65 -26.36 -2.31
CA PHE A 554 23.50 -24.97 -1.81
C PHE A 554 24.61 -24.01 -2.28
N TYR A 555 25.83 -24.50 -2.51
CA TYR A 555 26.99 -23.69 -2.87
C TYR A 555 27.15 -23.38 -4.36
N GLU A 556 26.39 -24.06 -5.22
CA GLU A 556 26.56 -24.01 -6.69
C GLU A 556 26.42 -22.60 -7.28
N TRP A 557 25.48 -21.82 -6.73
CA TRP A 557 25.20 -20.44 -7.12
C TRP A 557 25.60 -19.43 -6.02
N HIS A 558 26.51 -19.82 -5.11
CA HIS A 558 26.86 -18.99 -3.93
C HIS A 558 27.50 -17.65 -4.32
N HIS A 559 28.39 -17.69 -5.31
CA HIS A 559 29.09 -16.50 -5.82
C HIS A 559 28.30 -15.73 -6.88
N ALA A 560 27.08 -16.19 -7.20
CA ALA A 560 26.23 -15.54 -8.17
C ALA A 560 25.64 -14.26 -7.58
N GLY A 561 25.57 -13.24 -8.43
CA GLY A 561 24.68 -12.14 -8.19
C GLY A 561 23.22 -12.62 -8.22
N ARG A 562 22.35 -11.95 -7.46
CA ARG A 562 20.95 -12.32 -7.31
C ARG A 562 20.05 -11.09 -7.32
N ILE A 563 18.92 -11.21 -8.01
CA ILE A 563 17.81 -10.26 -7.99
C ILE A 563 16.53 -11.04 -7.66
N ASP A 564 15.79 -10.62 -6.62
CA ASP A 564 14.44 -11.12 -6.35
C ASP A 564 13.44 -10.29 -7.16
N VAL A 565 12.93 -10.86 -8.24
CA VAL A 565 12.04 -10.16 -9.17
C VAL A 565 10.62 -9.99 -8.62
N ARG A 566 10.26 -10.69 -7.53
CA ARG A 566 8.95 -10.51 -6.86
C ARG A 566 8.87 -9.20 -6.10
N ARG A 567 10.02 -8.74 -5.57
CA ARG A 567 10.12 -7.50 -4.79
C ARG A 567 10.14 -6.23 -5.63
N ILE A 568 10.17 -6.38 -6.95
CA ILE A 568 10.11 -5.26 -7.91
C ILE A 568 8.63 -4.91 -8.21
N GLY A 569 7.67 -5.65 -7.64
CA GLY A 569 6.25 -5.34 -7.66
C GLY A 569 5.79 -4.53 -6.43
N GLY A 570 4.96 -3.51 -6.67
CA GLY A 570 4.42 -2.65 -5.61
C GLY A 570 3.53 -3.38 -4.59
N THR A 571 3.33 -2.76 -3.43
CA THR A 571 2.56 -3.27 -2.27
C THR A 571 1.10 -3.63 -2.56
N MET A 572 0.50 -3.06 -3.62
CA MET A 572 -0.91 -3.33 -3.98
C MET A 572 -1.06 -4.36 -5.09
N HIS A 573 0.04 -4.87 -5.64
CA HIS A 573 0.01 -5.88 -6.68
C HIS A 573 0.94 -7.01 -6.28
N ARG A 574 0.38 -8.14 -5.83
CA ARG A 574 1.08 -9.42 -6.04
C ARG A 574 1.20 -9.57 -7.55
N PHE A 575 2.30 -9.10 -8.14
CA PHE A 575 2.63 -9.43 -9.51
C PHE A 575 2.80 -10.95 -9.56
N ALA A 576 1.78 -11.64 -10.06
CA ALA A 576 1.87 -13.04 -10.46
C ALA A 576 2.69 -13.14 -11.75
N GLY A 577 3.98 -12.81 -11.65
CA GLY A 577 4.97 -13.08 -12.68
C GLY A 577 5.36 -14.56 -12.64
N LEU A 578 5.70 -15.12 -13.80
CA LEU A 578 6.27 -16.46 -13.91
C LEU A 578 7.61 -16.54 -13.19
N PHE A 579 8.44 -15.50 -13.24
CA PHE A 579 9.77 -15.48 -12.63
C PHE A 579 9.75 -15.03 -11.16
N SER A 580 10.50 -15.72 -10.29
CA SER A 580 10.60 -15.38 -8.87
C SER A 580 11.97 -14.84 -8.44
N SER A 581 13.06 -15.36 -9.00
CA SER A 581 14.42 -14.88 -8.74
C SER A 581 15.31 -15.13 -9.95
N ILE A 582 16.22 -14.20 -10.22
CA ILE A 582 17.22 -14.31 -11.27
C ILE A 582 18.60 -14.27 -10.65
N TYR A 583 19.43 -15.23 -11.04
CA TYR A 583 20.82 -15.33 -10.64
C TYR A 583 21.72 -15.14 -11.86
N CYS A 584 22.83 -14.47 -11.67
CA CYS A 584 23.81 -14.21 -12.71
C CYS A 584 25.21 -14.42 -12.13
N GLY A 585 26.05 -15.20 -12.78
CA GLY A 585 27.46 -15.33 -12.42
C GLY A 585 28.30 -15.63 -13.65
N PHE A 586 29.61 -15.72 -13.51
CA PHE A 586 30.49 -15.85 -14.67
C PHE A 586 31.79 -16.59 -14.34
N ASP A 587 32.43 -17.13 -15.36
CA ASP A 587 33.83 -17.53 -15.35
C ASP A 587 34.60 -16.85 -16.49
N ASP A 588 35.78 -17.36 -16.85
CA ASP A 588 36.59 -16.80 -17.93
C ASP A 588 36.01 -17.00 -19.34
N GLU A 589 35.07 -17.92 -19.49
CA GLU A 589 34.52 -18.33 -20.80
C GLU A 589 33.03 -18.01 -20.94
N ASN A 590 32.25 -18.09 -19.87
CA ASN A 590 30.79 -18.07 -19.91
C ASN A 590 30.17 -17.12 -18.89
N LEU A 591 29.03 -16.54 -19.29
CA LEU A 591 28.03 -15.97 -18.39
C LEU A 591 26.98 -17.04 -18.09
N TYR A 592 26.70 -17.24 -16.81
CA TYR A 592 25.71 -18.15 -16.29
C TYR A 592 24.50 -17.37 -15.82
N ILE A 593 23.32 -17.70 -16.35
CA ILE A 593 22.04 -17.13 -15.94
C ILE A 593 21.18 -18.27 -15.42
N ARG A 594 20.66 -18.12 -14.20
CA ARG A 594 19.62 -18.98 -13.66
C ARG A 594 18.38 -18.15 -13.39
N PHE A 595 17.21 -18.75 -13.63
CA PHE A 595 15.92 -18.15 -13.34
C PHE A 595 15.00 -19.18 -12.68
N ASP A 596 14.45 -18.78 -11.55
CA ASP A 596 13.47 -19.56 -10.81
C ASP A 596 12.06 -19.17 -11.30
N VAL A 597 11.18 -20.16 -11.48
CA VAL A 597 9.81 -19.94 -11.96
C VAL A 597 8.77 -20.49 -10.99
N GLU A 598 7.65 -19.79 -10.83
CA GLU A 598 6.55 -20.16 -9.91
C GLU A 598 5.52 -21.06 -10.60
N THR A 599 5.98 -22.11 -11.28
CA THR A 599 5.13 -23.11 -11.92
C THR A 599 5.79 -24.49 -11.92
N GLN A 600 4.99 -25.55 -11.87
CA GLN A 600 5.47 -26.93 -12.04
C GLN A 600 5.70 -27.29 -13.52
N HIS A 601 5.38 -26.38 -14.46
CA HIS A 601 5.41 -26.62 -15.92
C HIS A 601 6.38 -25.68 -16.65
N ALA A 602 7.56 -25.41 -16.07
CA ALA A 602 8.57 -24.51 -16.64
C ALA A 602 8.96 -24.88 -18.08
N ALA A 603 9.08 -26.17 -18.38
CA ALA A 603 9.50 -26.68 -19.68
C ALA A 603 8.47 -26.45 -20.82
N GLU A 604 7.24 -26.00 -20.52
CA GLU A 604 6.24 -25.70 -21.55
C GLU A 604 6.47 -24.37 -22.29
N TYR A 605 7.35 -23.51 -21.75
CA TYR A 605 7.61 -22.18 -22.30
C TYR A 605 8.90 -22.16 -23.13
N GLU A 606 8.90 -21.35 -24.19
CA GLU A 606 10.11 -20.94 -24.88
C GLU A 606 10.70 -19.71 -24.18
N TYR A 607 11.97 -19.77 -23.82
CA TYR A 607 12.65 -18.67 -23.12
C TYR A 607 13.61 -17.93 -24.03
N LYS A 608 13.55 -16.60 -23.97
CA LYS A 608 14.42 -15.69 -24.73
C LYS A 608 15.19 -14.77 -23.79
N ILE A 609 16.49 -14.64 -24.01
CA ILE A 609 17.38 -13.72 -23.28
C ILE A 609 17.81 -12.63 -24.25
N LYS A 610 17.39 -11.39 -23.98
CA LYS A 610 17.70 -10.22 -24.80
C LYS A 610 18.65 -9.30 -24.06
N PHE A 611 19.87 -9.20 -24.55
CA PHE A 611 20.89 -8.26 -24.07
C PHE A 611 20.72 -6.90 -24.75
N TYR A 612 20.89 -5.85 -23.95
CA TYR A 612 20.87 -4.45 -24.36
C TYR A 612 22.28 -3.83 -24.24
N LYS A 613 23.08 -4.27 -23.27
CA LYS A 613 24.49 -3.92 -23.08
C LYS A 613 25.32 -5.14 -22.68
N PRO A 614 26.63 -5.18 -23.01
CA PRO A 614 27.37 -4.18 -23.80
C PRO A 614 27.05 -4.22 -25.31
N THR A 615 26.49 -5.32 -25.80
CA THR A 615 26.06 -5.49 -27.20
C THR A 615 24.58 -5.88 -27.22
N LYS A 616 23.80 -5.26 -28.10
CA LYS A 616 22.38 -5.61 -28.29
C LYS A 616 22.26 -6.90 -29.08
N VAL A 617 21.85 -7.99 -28.45
CA VAL A 617 21.71 -9.33 -29.05
C VAL A 617 20.61 -10.12 -28.34
N GLU A 618 19.92 -10.99 -29.05
CA GLU A 618 18.86 -11.84 -28.49
C GLU A 618 19.18 -13.32 -28.74
N PHE A 619 18.99 -14.14 -27.72
CA PHE A 619 19.15 -15.59 -27.76
C PHE A 619 17.86 -16.28 -27.38
N ILE A 620 17.51 -17.32 -28.12
CA ILE A 620 16.40 -18.22 -27.81
C ILE A 620 17.00 -19.53 -27.30
N LEU A 621 16.70 -19.88 -26.04
CA LEU A 621 17.21 -21.10 -25.42
C LEU A 621 16.76 -22.31 -26.25
N GLY A 622 17.72 -23.12 -26.69
CA GLY A 622 17.49 -24.29 -27.55
C GLY A 622 17.56 -24.08 -29.06
N LYS A 623 17.60 -22.84 -29.55
CA LYS A 623 17.73 -22.56 -31.00
C LYS A 623 19.10 -22.01 -31.39
N ASN A 624 19.78 -21.29 -30.50
CA ASN A 624 21.11 -20.74 -30.77
C ASN A 624 22.22 -21.76 -30.50
N GLN A 625 23.11 -21.99 -31.48
CA GLN A 625 24.26 -22.89 -31.33
C GLN A 625 25.29 -22.32 -30.36
N GLY A 626 25.86 -23.17 -29.50
CA GLY A 626 26.92 -22.81 -28.55
C GLY A 626 26.44 -22.35 -27.16
N ILE A 627 25.13 -22.17 -26.96
CA ILE A 627 24.55 -21.94 -25.63
C ILE A 627 24.16 -23.28 -25.00
N ARG A 628 24.71 -23.59 -23.83
CA ARG A 628 24.26 -24.72 -23.02
C ARG A 628 23.09 -24.24 -22.16
N TYR A 629 22.01 -25.00 -22.10
CA TYR A 629 20.86 -24.63 -21.28
C TYR A 629 20.13 -25.88 -20.82
N ARG A 630 19.40 -25.73 -19.71
CA ARG A 630 18.51 -26.77 -19.20
C ARG A 630 17.35 -26.11 -18.45
N ILE A 631 16.15 -26.64 -18.67
CA ILE A 631 14.93 -26.18 -18.01
C ILE A 631 14.27 -27.41 -17.42
N ASP A 632 14.19 -27.46 -16.08
CA ASP A 632 13.45 -28.48 -15.34
C ASP A 632 12.68 -27.83 -14.19
N LYS A 633 13.17 -27.90 -12.95
CA LYS A 633 12.58 -27.14 -11.82
C LYS A 633 12.93 -25.66 -11.86
N ILE A 634 14.11 -25.36 -12.38
CA ILE A 634 14.62 -24.03 -12.66
C ILE A 634 15.09 -23.98 -14.11
N GLY A 635 15.28 -22.78 -14.65
CA GLY A 635 15.94 -22.59 -15.93
C GLY A 635 17.38 -22.11 -15.74
N GLU A 636 18.30 -22.70 -16.49
CA GLU A 636 19.73 -22.39 -16.44
C GLU A 636 20.29 -22.27 -17.85
N ALA A 637 21.19 -21.31 -18.06
CA ALA A 637 21.87 -21.09 -19.32
C ALA A 637 23.33 -20.67 -19.10
N ALA A 638 24.26 -21.28 -19.83
CA ALA A 638 25.64 -20.86 -19.98
C ALA A 638 25.83 -20.28 -21.39
N ILE A 639 26.15 -19.00 -21.45
CA ILE A 639 26.29 -18.20 -22.67
C ILE A 639 27.77 -17.82 -22.80
N PRO A 640 28.48 -18.24 -23.88
CA PRO A 640 29.87 -17.85 -24.07
C PRO A 640 30.03 -16.32 -24.12
N LEU A 641 30.94 -15.77 -23.32
CA LEU A 641 31.19 -14.32 -23.23
C LEU A 641 31.56 -13.72 -24.59
N SER A 642 32.22 -14.50 -25.45
CA SER A 642 32.58 -14.11 -26.82
C SER A 642 31.38 -13.75 -27.71
N MET A 643 30.16 -14.17 -27.36
CA MET A 643 28.95 -13.89 -28.14
C MET A 643 28.38 -12.49 -27.90
N PHE A 644 28.74 -11.81 -26.80
CA PHE A 644 28.11 -10.53 -26.46
C PHE A 644 29.02 -9.54 -25.71
N LEU A 645 30.08 -10.00 -25.03
CA LEU A 645 31.00 -9.17 -24.25
C LEU A 645 32.26 -8.81 -25.06
N SER A 646 32.53 -7.51 -25.23
CA SER A 646 33.69 -7.03 -26.00
C SER A 646 34.87 -6.55 -25.14
N LYS A 647 34.66 -6.25 -23.84
CA LYS A 647 35.67 -5.81 -22.86
C LYS A 647 35.28 -6.18 -21.41
N SER A 648 36.29 -6.52 -20.58
CA SER A 648 36.15 -6.72 -19.12
C SER A 648 35.75 -5.43 -18.39
N GLY A 649 34.94 -5.55 -17.33
CA GLY A 649 34.49 -4.42 -16.51
C GLY A 649 33.30 -3.68 -17.10
N SER A 650 32.46 -4.35 -17.89
CA SER A 650 31.27 -3.77 -18.51
C SER A 650 29.99 -4.21 -17.80
N THR A 651 29.06 -3.28 -17.63
CA THR A 651 27.70 -3.59 -17.17
C THR A 651 26.97 -4.36 -18.26
N THR A 652 26.47 -5.53 -17.89
CA THR A 652 25.61 -6.36 -18.74
C THR A 652 24.17 -6.05 -18.38
N GLU A 653 23.39 -5.61 -19.36
CA GLU A 653 21.97 -5.31 -19.20
C GLU A 653 21.17 -6.28 -20.07
N PHE A 654 20.23 -7.03 -19.48
CA PHE A 654 19.42 -7.99 -20.22
C PHE A 654 18.02 -8.16 -19.64
N MET A 655 17.13 -8.76 -20.45
CA MET A 655 15.80 -9.19 -20.04
C MET A 655 15.60 -10.65 -20.43
N LEU A 656 14.86 -11.38 -19.60
CA LEU A 656 14.39 -12.73 -19.89
C LEU A 656 12.89 -12.68 -20.17
N SER A 657 12.42 -13.40 -21.19
CA SER A 657 10.99 -13.52 -21.50
C SER A 657 10.61 -14.97 -21.73
N ALA A 658 9.39 -15.34 -21.34
CA ALA A 658 8.79 -16.65 -21.53
C ALA A 658 7.63 -16.53 -22.52
N HIS A 659 7.61 -17.41 -23.52
CA HIS A 659 6.66 -17.40 -24.63
C HIS A 659 5.95 -18.76 -24.71
N LYS A 660 4.64 -18.77 -24.99
CA LYS A 660 3.87 -19.98 -25.28
C LYS A 660 3.12 -19.77 -26.59
N ARG A 661 3.45 -20.57 -27.62
CA ARG A 661 2.89 -20.45 -28.99
C ARG A 661 3.06 -19.03 -29.57
N ASP A 662 4.28 -18.50 -29.50
CA ASP A 662 4.66 -17.16 -29.97
C ASP A 662 3.98 -15.97 -29.26
N ILE A 663 3.21 -16.22 -28.20
CA ILE A 663 2.65 -15.19 -27.32
C ILE A 663 3.56 -15.08 -26.10
N GLU A 664 4.03 -13.87 -25.80
CA GLU A 664 4.76 -13.63 -24.57
C GLU A 664 3.83 -13.72 -23.37
N ILE A 665 4.17 -14.59 -22.43
CA ILE A 665 3.40 -14.86 -21.21
C ILE A 665 3.91 -14.00 -20.06
N ASP A 666 5.23 -13.85 -19.97
CA ASP A 666 5.88 -13.04 -18.95
C ASP A 666 7.28 -12.59 -19.39
N ARG A 667 7.81 -11.55 -18.77
CA ARG A 667 9.21 -11.12 -18.91
C ARG A 667 9.73 -10.51 -17.60
N THR A 668 11.02 -10.59 -17.36
CA THR A 668 11.67 -9.87 -16.25
C THR A 668 11.75 -8.37 -16.56
N PRO A 669 11.91 -7.49 -15.55
CA PRO A 669 12.38 -6.12 -15.79
C PRO A 669 13.79 -6.13 -16.40
N LEU A 670 14.30 -4.96 -16.79
CA LEU A 670 15.69 -4.82 -17.25
C LEU A 670 16.65 -5.10 -16.09
N LEU A 671 17.38 -6.21 -16.18
CA LEU A 671 18.34 -6.66 -15.18
C LEU A 671 19.71 -6.07 -15.48
N LYS A 672 20.45 -5.67 -14.45
CA LYS A 672 21.79 -5.09 -14.57
C LYS A 672 22.78 -5.83 -13.68
N PHE A 673 23.78 -6.45 -14.28
CA PHE A 673 24.87 -7.11 -13.56
C PHE A 673 26.22 -6.60 -14.03
N MET A 674 27.16 -6.39 -13.11
CA MET A 674 28.54 -6.04 -13.44
C MET A 674 29.35 -7.32 -13.64
N ILE A 675 30.04 -7.42 -14.78
CA ILE A 675 30.99 -8.50 -15.04
C ILE A 675 32.40 -7.91 -15.04
N ASP A 676 33.12 -8.08 -13.93
CA ASP A 676 34.54 -7.74 -13.84
C ASP A 676 35.41 -9.01 -13.83
N LEU A 677 36.19 -9.20 -14.90
CA LEU A 677 37.10 -10.34 -15.03
C LEU A 677 38.46 -10.08 -14.37
N LYS A 678 38.68 -8.90 -13.76
CA LYS A 678 39.92 -8.57 -13.05
C LYS A 678 39.86 -9.09 -11.61
N GLU A 679 40.87 -9.89 -11.24
CA GLU A 679 41.15 -10.50 -9.92
C GLU A 679 40.28 -10.03 -8.75
N VAL A 680 39.29 -10.86 -8.40
CA VAL A 680 38.60 -10.82 -7.11
C VAL A 680 39.62 -11.12 -6.02
N LYS A 681 40.00 -10.10 -5.23
CA LYS A 681 40.92 -10.27 -4.10
C LYS A 681 40.18 -10.76 -2.86
N LEU A 682 40.33 -12.04 -2.56
CA LEU A 682 39.95 -12.62 -1.27
C LEU A 682 40.85 -12.06 -0.15
N TYR A 683 40.28 -11.33 0.81
CA TYR A 683 40.94 -11.12 2.12
C TYR A 683 40.75 -12.40 2.95
N ASN A 684 41.72 -13.32 2.88
CA ASN A 684 41.80 -14.42 3.83
C ASN A 684 42.17 -13.85 5.21
N TRP A 685 41.24 -13.91 6.17
CA TRP A 685 41.52 -13.77 7.59
C TRP A 685 42.16 -15.06 8.10
N SER A 686 43.49 -15.12 8.03
CA SER A 686 44.30 -16.01 8.84
C SER A 686 45.70 -15.41 9.05
N ALA A 687 45.84 -14.68 10.17
CA ALA A 687 47.08 -14.51 10.92
C ALA A 687 46.71 -14.43 12.40
#